data_AF-A0A9C8AEW1-F1
#
_entry.id   AF-A0A9C8AEW1-F1
#
_cell.length_a   1.000
_cell.length_b   1.000
_cell.length_c   1.000
_cell.angle_alpha   90.00
_cell.angle_beta   90.00
_cell.angle_gamma   90.00
#
_symmetry.space_group_name_H-M   'P 1'
#
loop_
_entity.id
_entity.type
_entity.pdbx_description
1 polymer ?
#
loop_
_entity_poly.entity_id
_entity_poly.type
_entity_poly.pdbx_seq_one_letter_code
_entity_poly.pdbx_strand_id
1 'polypeptide(L)'
;MINPKTETFTRSFSEYRLEDILEIIGNDTPLQFTGEHFGFPVQQNGLAKITASAQQTLLIATDKLTDNKLLEYCQACVARKVRVYLLLGKPEDSEKAIRLLSGHCLIRTGVKQAGSLLMADNRQGLVLSRALDGKLQTTAGLRLVLAQQTDCYHYFCRLFWNKANQEYLLPNQHRAVKASPFGEISIQNEHHDPKLLLKTIQKQWTNSELATLSELRQEKWLGCTLNQLSTTAGQQIINLNNADVASLQTLVKHCTQLVCVEQPLSDMVLSTSDEVLFLPQSTLQPNTAAWVVKLLEEQTSEAKAFLDKVLEQAPLRYQATCLLQQMVQPFRFLDEPKKVYQRQDWLEHDLGGIYLDGMTSFMNPDIDSLTYDSTQFNRERIALEIEFTVTLHPPYLPTEAKLDDLHHQWEQTQQKWARKIETLRELLKNVEEQEQSFQGKVKSLLKGLLTGNLQWKLTRDKQITELAQWSPLYADKVERQEKLEAINQVTDNLQRKLGNMQEELDKAEQHIAWEEQRDDLKKQLGEAQNHREKCTQEGDKFREGYKAQEQQKSAELEAQWQAFVSQTVSENTWTKIMKSAKQQDWQVQFKDALTEEESDKRLKEQMLVLQAQPILNLIEFKAFFNALNKDEKKEAKRIKEILSIFRNSSQTKREELDKKLKLAERKLTDSQQAIEKQGDRFIYVASTKHEKSSLTGILGGPKPKTPKSTSFTIEWPKAELPASGTELYRHKNQRWLCITEEVQFAQGQQDAERLKAELCTKKPT
;
A
#
# COMPACT_ATOMS: atom_id res chain seq x y z
N MET A 1 -3.35 7.76 23.77
CA MET A 1 -3.47 6.87 22.59
C MET A 1 -4.95 6.64 22.36
N ILE A 2 -5.46 6.92 21.16
CA ILE A 2 -6.86 6.68 20.83
C ILE A 2 -7.03 5.17 20.59
N ASN A 3 -7.74 4.52 21.51
CA ASN A 3 -7.98 3.08 21.48
C ASN A 3 -9.37 2.77 20.93
N PRO A 4 -9.62 1.55 20.40
CA PRO A 4 -10.98 1.11 20.09
C PRO A 4 -11.90 1.26 21.30
N LYS A 5 -13.16 1.64 21.07
CA LYS A 5 -14.19 1.75 22.11
C LYS A 5 -15.09 0.53 22.03
N THR A 6 -15.26 -0.17 23.15
CA THR A 6 -16.26 -1.23 23.26
C THR A 6 -17.51 -0.64 23.87
N GLU A 7 -18.62 -0.78 23.17
CA GLU A 7 -19.94 -0.31 23.60
C GLU A 7 -20.86 -1.52 23.75
N THR A 8 -21.70 -1.48 24.78
CA THR A 8 -22.69 -2.50 25.08
C THR A 8 -24.06 -1.84 25.18
N PHE A 9 -25.03 -2.37 24.46
CA PHE A 9 -26.40 -1.87 24.49
C PHE A 9 -27.41 -3.00 24.31
N THR A 10 -28.60 -2.83 24.88
CA THR A 10 -29.65 -3.85 24.85
C THR A 10 -30.77 -3.41 23.92
N ARG A 11 -31.29 -4.35 23.11
CA ARG A 11 -32.54 -4.15 22.38
C ARG A 11 -33.60 -5.13 22.85
N SER A 12 -34.81 -4.61 23.06
CA SER A 12 -35.97 -5.42 23.40
C SER A 12 -36.77 -5.78 22.15
N PHE A 13 -37.11 -7.06 22.04
CA PHE A 13 -38.02 -7.62 21.03
C PHE A 13 -39.32 -8.14 21.68
N SER A 14 -39.62 -7.77 22.93
CA SER A 14 -40.82 -8.23 23.65
C SER A 14 -42.12 -7.96 22.89
N GLU A 15 -42.20 -6.81 22.23
CA GLU A 15 -43.36 -6.39 21.41
C GLU A 15 -43.25 -6.83 19.94
N TYR A 16 -42.19 -7.55 19.56
CA TYR A 16 -42.05 -8.06 18.20
C TYR A 16 -43.16 -9.06 17.90
N ARG A 17 -43.79 -8.91 16.74
CA ARG A 17 -44.88 -9.78 16.28
C ARG A 17 -44.29 -10.93 15.45
N LEU A 18 -44.39 -12.13 15.97
CA LEU A 18 -44.19 -13.34 15.21
C LEU A 18 -45.41 -13.57 14.34
N GLU A 19 -45.19 -13.86 13.06
CA GLU A 19 -46.24 -14.14 12.08
C GLU A 19 -46.17 -15.60 11.65
N ASP A 20 -47.33 -16.16 11.34
CA ASP A 20 -47.51 -17.51 10.79
C ASP A 20 -46.74 -18.60 11.57
N ILE A 21 -47.08 -18.76 12.86
CA ILE A 21 -46.44 -19.74 13.73
C ILE A 21 -47.35 -20.94 14.02
N LEU A 22 -46.72 -22.09 14.28
CA LEU A 22 -47.32 -23.30 14.82
C LEU A 22 -46.82 -23.48 16.25
N GLU A 23 -47.66 -23.11 17.22
CA GLU A 23 -47.38 -23.29 18.64
C GLU A 23 -47.48 -24.77 19.02
N ILE A 24 -46.48 -25.27 19.77
CA ILE A 24 -46.46 -26.64 20.29
C ILE A 24 -47.16 -26.66 21.66
N ILE A 25 -48.40 -27.13 21.71
CA ILE A 25 -49.25 -27.11 22.92
C ILE A 25 -49.21 -28.46 23.65
N GLY A 26 -48.85 -29.55 22.96
CA GLY A 26 -48.89 -30.88 23.53
C GLY A 26 -47.97 -31.87 22.84
N ASN A 27 -47.99 -33.10 23.34
CA ASN A 27 -47.25 -34.20 22.74
C ASN A 27 -48.10 -34.92 21.70
N ASP A 28 -47.46 -35.44 20.65
CA ASP A 28 -48.09 -36.21 19.59
C ASP A 28 -48.46 -37.63 20.09
N THR A 29 -49.49 -37.73 20.93
CA THR A 29 -49.94 -39.00 21.54
C THR A 29 -50.72 -39.87 20.54
N PRO A 30 -50.50 -41.20 20.50
CA PRO A 30 -51.24 -42.12 19.62
C PRO A 30 -52.75 -41.95 19.70
N LEU A 31 -53.36 -41.46 18.62
CA LEU A 31 -54.79 -41.27 18.53
C LEU A 31 -55.50 -42.62 18.54
N GLN A 32 -56.34 -42.82 19.56
CA GLN A 32 -57.16 -44.02 19.71
C GLN A 32 -58.62 -43.64 19.94
N PHE A 33 -59.52 -44.23 19.17
CA PHE A 33 -60.96 -44.10 19.26
C PHE A 33 -61.61 -45.45 19.02
N THR A 34 -62.57 -45.80 19.87
CA THR A 34 -63.32 -47.04 19.77
C THR A 34 -64.78 -46.74 20.06
N GLY A 35 -65.54 -46.55 18.98
CA GLY A 35 -66.99 -46.50 19.00
C GLY A 35 -67.61 -47.89 18.79
N GLU A 36 -68.93 -47.93 18.75
CA GLU A 36 -69.70 -49.14 18.42
C GLU A 36 -69.53 -49.50 16.95
N HIS A 37 -69.55 -48.49 16.07
CA HIS A 37 -69.52 -48.65 14.62
C HIS A 37 -68.20 -48.22 13.99
N PHE A 38 -67.57 -47.15 14.50
CA PHE A 38 -66.34 -46.58 13.99
C PHE A 38 -65.17 -46.78 14.96
N GLY A 39 -64.00 -47.13 14.43
CA GLY A 39 -62.80 -47.32 15.25
C GLY A 39 -61.49 -46.99 14.54
N PHE A 40 -60.55 -46.42 15.29
CA PHE A 40 -59.20 -46.09 14.85
C PHE A 40 -58.19 -46.20 16.01
N PRO A 41 -57.06 -46.90 15.86
CA PRO A 41 -56.82 -47.90 14.83
C PRO A 41 -57.73 -49.13 15.03
N VAL A 42 -57.94 -49.87 13.94
CA VAL A 42 -58.65 -51.15 14.00
C VAL A 42 -57.84 -52.13 14.84
N GLN A 43 -58.43 -52.56 15.95
CA GLN A 43 -57.81 -53.56 16.82
C GLN A 43 -57.85 -54.94 16.16
N GLN A 44 -56.80 -55.74 16.35
CA GLN A 44 -56.73 -57.12 15.84
C GLN A 44 -57.89 -58.01 16.33
N ASN A 45 -58.41 -57.72 17.53
CA ASN A 45 -59.60 -58.39 18.07
C ASN A 45 -60.85 -58.14 17.22
N GLY A 46 -60.94 -57.02 16.51
CA GLY A 46 -62.06 -56.71 15.61
C GLY A 46 -62.10 -57.64 14.39
N LEU A 47 -60.94 -57.88 13.76
CA LEU A 47 -60.83 -58.83 12.64
C LEU A 47 -61.10 -60.26 13.12
N ALA A 48 -60.53 -60.64 14.26
CA ALA A 48 -60.74 -61.96 14.86
C ALA A 48 -62.22 -62.23 15.13
N LYS A 49 -62.95 -61.26 15.69
CA LYS A 49 -64.40 -61.36 15.96
C LYS A 49 -65.22 -61.69 14.71
N ILE A 50 -64.98 -61.00 13.60
CA ILE A 50 -65.71 -61.23 12.34
C ILE A 50 -65.36 -62.59 11.73
N THR A 51 -64.08 -62.97 11.73
CA THR A 51 -63.70 -64.29 11.20
C THR A 51 -64.22 -65.43 12.10
N ALA A 52 -64.25 -65.23 13.41
CA ALA A 52 -64.73 -66.24 14.36
C ALA A 52 -66.25 -66.43 14.26
N SER A 53 -67.02 -65.37 13.98
CA SER A 53 -68.47 -65.43 13.84
C SER A 53 -68.95 -66.09 12.54
N ALA A 54 -68.10 -66.20 11.51
CA ALA A 54 -68.45 -66.83 10.24
C ALA A 54 -68.77 -68.33 10.41
N GLN A 55 -69.98 -68.73 10.00
CA GLN A 55 -70.47 -70.11 10.05
C GLN A 55 -70.59 -70.75 8.66
N GLN A 56 -70.95 -69.97 7.63
CA GLN A 56 -71.22 -70.47 6.28
C GLN A 56 -70.28 -69.88 5.24
N THR A 57 -70.06 -68.57 5.28
CA THR A 57 -69.29 -67.84 4.27
C THR A 57 -68.46 -66.73 4.89
N LEU A 58 -67.24 -66.57 4.39
CA LEU A 58 -66.37 -65.43 4.67
C LEU A 58 -65.96 -64.79 3.34
N LEU A 59 -66.25 -63.51 3.17
CA LEU A 59 -65.90 -62.71 2.00
C LEU A 59 -64.80 -61.73 2.41
N ILE A 60 -63.72 -61.70 1.65
CA ILE A 60 -62.63 -60.74 1.83
C ILE A 60 -62.32 -60.12 0.47
N ALA A 61 -62.35 -58.79 0.44
CA ALA A 61 -61.97 -57.99 -0.72
C ALA A 61 -60.90 -57.01 -0.30
N THR A 62 -59.71 -57.08 -0.90
CA THR A 62 -58.59 -56.19 -0.60
C THR A 62 -57.65 -56.13 -1.80
N ASP A 63 -56.97 -55.00 -2.01
CA ASP A 63 -55.96 -54.90 -3.08
C ASP A 63 -54.78 -55.84 -2.81
N LYS A 64 -54.35 -55.89 -1.54
CA LYS A 64 -53.22 -56.69 -1.06
C LYS A 64 -53.58 -57.44 0.22
N LEU A 65 -53.09 -58.69 0.34
CA LEU A 65 -53.27 -59.52 1.53
C LEU A 65 -51.94 -60.11 1.99
N THR A 66 -51.30 -59.47 2.96
CA THR A 66 -50.02 -59.90 3.54
C THR A 66 -50.06 -60.04 5.06
N ASP A 67 -51.18 -59.73 5.70
CA ASP A 67 -51.37 -59.91 7.15
C ASP A 67 -51.38 -61.40 7.55
N ASN A 68 -50.32 -61.84 8.22
CA ASN A 68 -50.15 -63.22 8.66
C ASN A 68 -51.28 -63.69 9.60
N LYS A 69 -51.75 -62.84 10.51
CA LYS A 69 -52.81 -63.23 11.45
C LYS A 69 -54.14 -63.42 10.73
N LEU A 70 -54.44 -62.58 9.75
CA LEU A 70 -55.64 -62.75 8.94
C LEU A 70 -55.57 -64.03 8.08
N LEU A 71 -54.37 -64.39 7.58
CA LEU A 71 -54.17 -65.67 6.89
C LEU A 71 -54.44 -66.87 7.81
N GLU A 72 -53.97 -66.82 9.06
CA GLU A 72 -54.28 -67.83 10.09
C GLU A 72 -55.79 -67.92 10.36
N TYR A 73 -56.48 -66.77 10.46
CA TYR A 73 -57.94 -66.75 10.62
C TYR A 73 -58.68 -67.35 9.42
N CYS A 74 -58.20 -67.12 8.20
CA CYS A 74 -58.76 -67.74 7.00
C CYS A 74 -58.59 -69.27 7.01
N GLN A 75 -57.40 -69.75 7.39
CA GLN A 75 -57.14 -71.20 7.53
C GLN A 75 -58.03 -71.83 8.61
N ALA A 76 -58.25 -71.14 9.74
CA ALA A 76 -59.16 -71.59 10.78
C ALA A 76 -60.63 -71.64 10.29
N CYS A 77 -61.05 -70.73 9.41
CA CYS A 77 -62.37 -70.79 8.77
C CYS A 77 -62.50 -71.99 7.84
N VAL A 78 -61.48 -72.26 7.01
CA VAL A 78 -61.42 -73.45 6.14
C VAL A 78 -61.52 -74.74 6.97
N ALA A 79 -60.78 -74.83 8.08
CA ALA A 79 -60.83 -76.00 8.97
C ALA A 79 -62.23 -76.24 9.56
N ARG A 80 -63.00 -75.16 9.78
CA ARG A 80 -64.41 -75.19 10.20
C ARG A 80 -65.40 -75.41 9.05
N LYS A 81 -64.92 -75.69 7.82
CA LYS A 81 -65.71 -75.86 6.60
C LYS A 81 -66.51 -74.61 6.18
N VAL A 82 -66.06 -73.42 6.58
CA VAL A 82 -66.62 -72.14 6.10
C VAL A 82 -66.12 -71.89 4.68
N ARG A 83 -67.00 -71.45 3.78
CA ARG A 83 -66.62 -71.12 2.39
C ARG A 83 -65.97 -69.74 2.33
N VAL A 84 -64.69 -69.68 2.01
CA VAL A 84 -63.93 -68.42 1.95
C VAL A 84 -63.78 -67.95 0.50
N TYR A 85 -64.22 -66.72 0.23
CA TYR A 85 -64.09 -66.03 -1.06
C TYR A 85 -63.11 -64.88 -0.94
N LEU A 86 -62.05 -64.90 -1.75
CA LEU A 86 -60.99 -63.90 -1.72
C LEU A 86 -60.95 -63.13 -3.05
N LEU A 87 -61.23 -61.84 -3.01
CA LEU A 87 -61.02 -60.91 -4.11
C LEU A 87 -59.76 -60.09 -3.88
N LEU A 88 -58.73 -60.33 -4.70
CA LEU A 88 -57.43 -59.68 -4.58
C LEU A 88 -57.14 -58.75 -5.78
N GLY A 89 -56.23 -57.81 -5.59
CA GLY A 89 -55.70 -56.95 -6.65
C GLY A 89 -54.75 -57.69 -7.57
N LYS A 90 -53.50 -57.25 -7.59
CA LYS A 90 -52.43 -57.90 -8.36
C LYS A 90 -51.98 -59.20 -7.67
N PRO A 91 -51.83 -60.33 -8.39
CA PRO A 91 -51.40 -61.59 -7.80
C PRO A 91 -50.08 -61.49 -7.03
N GLU A 92 -49.13 -60.71 -7.55
CA GLU A 92 -47.78 -60.57 -6.99
C GLU A 92 -47.81 -59.95 -5.60
N ASP A 93 -48.77 -59.06 -5.35
CA ASP A 93 -48.95 -58.37 -4.08
C ASP A 93 -49.54 -59.25 -2.98
N SER A 94 -50.02 -60.46 -3.32
CA SER A 94 -50.66 -61.41 -2.40
C SER A 94 -50.20 -62.84 -2.60
N GLU A 95 -48.99 -63.05 -3.12
CA GLU A 95 -48.45 -64.37 -3.50
C GLU A 95 -48.54 -65.38 -2.34
N LYS A 96 -48.16 -64.96 -1.12
CA LYS A 96 -48.23 -65.80 0.08
C LYS A 96 -49.66 -66.24 0.38
N ALA A 97 -50.63 -65.33 0.28
CA ALA A 97 -52.04 -65.64 0.53
C ALA A 97 -52.58 -66.63 -0.50
N ILE A 98 -52.27 -66.38 -1.78
CA ILE A 98 -52.67 -67.25 -2.89
C ILE A 98 -52.11 -68.66 -2.68
N ARG A 99 -50.81 -68.79 -2.42
CA ARG A 99 -50.14 -70.08 -2.22
C ARG A 99 -50.71 -70.88 -1.04
N LEU A 100 -51.03 -70.20 0.08
CA LEU A 100 -51.51 -70.87 1.30
C LEU A 100 -52.99 -71.25 1.26
N LEU A 101 -53.81 -70.51 0.52
CA LEU A 101 -55.28 -70.63 0.57
C LEU A 101 -55.88 -71.23 -0.70
N SER A 102 -55.15 -71.25 -1.82
CA SER A 102 -55.60 -71.93 -3.05
C SER A 102 -55.84 -73.43 -2.81
N GLY A 103 -56.89 -73.98 -3.40
CA GLY A 103 -57.33 -75.36 -3.16
C GLY A 103 -58.31 -75.51 -2.00
N HIS A 104 -58.38 -74.50 -1.11
CA HIS A 104 -59.28 -74.47 0.04
C HIS A 104 -60.26 -73.31 0.01
N CYS A 105 -59.86 -72.19 -0.62
CA CYS A 105 -60.65 -70.99 -0.80
C CYS A 105 -60.90 -70.73 -2.29
N LEU A 106 -61.96 -69.99 -2.61
CA LEU A 106 -62.17 -69.49 -3.98
C LEU A 106 -61.49 -68.14 -4.12
N ILE A 107 -60.36 -68.11 -4.84
CA ILE A 107 -59.53 -66.92 -4.97
C ILE A 107 -59.65 -66.37 -6.39
N ARG A 108 -59.97 -65.07 -6.49
CA ARG A 108 -60.00 -64.33 -7.74
C ARG A 108 -59.18 -63.06 -7.63
N THR A 109 -58.53 -62.70 -8.73
CA THR A 109 -57.61 -61.55 -8.77
C THR A 109 -57.86 -60.67 -10.00
N GLY A 110 -57.17 -59.53 -10.07
CA GLY A 110 -57.19 -58.60 -11.20
C GLY A 110 -58.08 -57.38 -11.04
N VAL A 111 -58.63 -57.17 -9.84
CA VAL A 111 -59.42 -55.97 -9.52
C VAL A 111 -58.62 -55.10 -8.57
N LYS A 112 -58.07 -53.99 -9.07
CA LYS A 112 -57.41 -53.00 -8.22
C LYS A 112 -58.41 -52.38 -7.26
N GLN A 113 -58.10 -52.35 -5.98
CA GLN A 113 -59.03 -51.91 -4.94
C GLN A 113 -58.47 -50.76 -4.08
N ALA A 114 -59.37 -49.91 -3.58
CA ALA A 114 -59.10 -48.88 -2.61
C ALA A 114 -59.88 -49.19 -1.33
N GLY A 115 -59.16 -49.40 -0.23
CA GLY A 115 -59.71 -49.95 1.02
C GLY A 115 -59.90 -51.47 0.98
N SER A 116 -60.57 -52.01 1.99
CA SER A 116 -60.91 -53.44 2.06
C SER A 116 -62.32 -53.67 2.60
N LEU A 117 -62.91 -54.82 2.25
CA LEU A 117 -64.13 -55.35 2.84
C LEU A 117 -63.85 -56.71 3.49
N LEU A 118 -64.33 -56.88 4.72
CA LEU A 118 -64.50 -58.17 5.39
C LEU A 118 -65.98 -58.40 5.68
N MET A 119 -66.53 -59.55 5.31
CA MET A 119 -67.93 -59.87 5.58
C MET A 119 -68.14 -61.35 5.93
N ALA A 120 -68.84 -61.61 7.03
CA ALA A 120 -69.21 -62.95 7.50
C ALA A 120 -70.72 -63.16 7.34
N ASP A 121 -71.08 -64.29 6.71
CA ASP A 121 -72.47 -64.78 6.52
C ASP A 121 -73.45 -63.75 5.96
N ASN A 122 -72.96 -62.73 5.24
CA ASN A 122 -73.71 -61.56 4.77
C ASN A 122 -74.48 -60.81 5.88
N ARG A 123 -74.05 -60.95 7.14
CA ARG A 123 -74.71 -60.41 8.34
C ARG A 123 -73.82 -59.51 9.19
N GLN A 124 -72.51 -59.66 9.05
CA GLN A 124 -71.53 -58.84 9.75
C GLN A 124 -70.50 -58.37 8.74
N GLY A 125 -70.40 -57.06 8.55
CA GLY A 125 -69.48 -56.44 7.61
C GLY A 125 -68.59 -55.41 8.28
N LEU A 126 -67.35 -55.30 7.80
CA LEU A 126 -66.38 -54.29 8.18
C LEU A 126 -65.70 -53.78 6.92
N VAL A 127 -65.82 -52.48 6.69
CA VAL A 127 -65.04 -51.78 5.66
C VAL A 127 -63.84 -51.14 6.33
N LEU A 128 -62.68 -51.26 5.68
CA LEU A 128 -61.41 -50.74 6.13
C LEU A 128 -60.92 -49.69 5.15
N SER A 129 -60.36 -48.61 5.69
CA SER A 129 -59.75 -47.53 4.91
C SER A 129 -58.49 -47.97 4.13
N ARG A 130 -57.84 -49.07 4.51
CA ARG A 130 -56.60 -49.58 3.89
C ARG A 130 -56.72 -51.03 3.42
N ALA A 131 -55.74 -51.45 2.61
CA ALA A 131 -55.51 -52.86 2.29
C ALA A 131 -55.07 -53.65 3.54
N LEU A 132 -55.31 -54.95 3.54
CA LEU A 132 -54.93 -55.88 4.61
C LEU A 132 -53.44 -56.29 4.53
N ASP A 133 -52.57 -55.30 4.67
CA ASP A 133 -51.12 -55.42 4.54
C ASP A 133 -50.37 -55.62 5.87
N GLY A 134 -51.09 -55.69 6.99
CA GLY A 134 -50.55 -55.80 8.35
C GLY A 134 -50.35 -54.46 9.08
N LYS A 135 -50.61 -53.31 8.42
CA LYS A 135 -50.50 -51.97 9.03
C LYS A 135 -51.80 -51.49 9.68
N LEU A 136 -52.33 -52.29 10.61
CA LEU A 136 -53.60 -51.96 11.28
C LEU A 136 -53.55 -50.71 12.16
N GLN A 137 -52.36 -50.31 12.62
CA GLN A 137 -52.15 -49.14 13.49
C GLN A 137 -52.52 -47.79 12.86
N THR A 138 -52.71 -47.74 11.55
CA THR A 138 -53.14 -46.54 10.82
C THR A 138 -54.41 -46.81 10.01
N THR A 139 -55.13 -47.89 10.31
CA THR A 139 -56.32 -48.31 9.57
C THR A 139 -57.56 -47.97 10.40
N ALA A 140 -58.49 -47.21 9.85
CA ALA A 140 -59.84 -47.08 10.41
C ALA A 140 -60.75 -48.15 9.83
N GLY A 141 -61.71 -48.54 10.66
CA GLY A 141 -62.72 -49.51 10.33
C GLY A 141 -64.11 -48.97 10.62
N LEU A 142 -65.02 -49.29 9.71
CA LEU A 142 -66.45 -49.00 9.82
C LEU A 142 -67.23 -50.31 9.80
N ARG A 143 -67.91 -50.62 10.90
CA ARG A 143 -68.87 -51.72 10.98
C ARG A 143 -70.12 -51.35 10.19
N LEU A 144 -70.50 -52.25 9.28
CA LEU A 144 -71.65 -52.04 8.40
C LEU A 144 -72.96 -52.37 9.13
N VAL A 145 -73.95 -51.51 8.96
CA VAL A 145 -75.34 -51.78 9.32
C VAL A 145 -76.08 -52.52 8.19
N LEU A 146 -77.26 -53.07 8.46
CA LEU A 146 -77.99 -53.97 7.55
C LEU A 146 -78.14 -53.43 6.11
N ALA A 147 -78.50 -52.15 5.95
CA ALA A 147 -78.63 -51.52 4.63
C ALA A 147 -77.29 -51.51 3.86
N GLN A 148 -76.22 -51.08 4.53
CA GLN A 148 -74.88 -51.03 3.96
C GLN A 148 -74.29 -52.43 3.68
N GLN A 149 -74.64 -53.43 4.49
CA GLN A 149 -74.22 -54.83 4.29
C GLN A 149 -74.75 -55.38 2.97
N THR A 150 -76.02 -55.11 2.68
CA THR A 150 -76.66 -55.54 1.42
C THR A 150 -75.96 -54.90 0.22
N ASP A 151 -75.73 -53.58 0.27
CA ASP A 151 -75.06 -52.84 -0.79
C ASP A 151 -73.63 -53.33 -1.02
N CYS A 152 -72.83 -53.45 0.05
CA CYS A 152 -71.45 -53.93 -0.05
C CYS A 152 -71.37 -55.37 -0.53
N TYR A 153 -72.33 -56.22 -0.18
CA TYR A 153 -72.40 -57.60 -0.67
C TYR A 153 -72.67 -57.65 -2.17
N HIS A 154 -73.64 -56.89 -2.67
CA HIS A 154 -73.93 -56.81 -4.11
C HIS A 154 -72.72 -56.27 -4.89
N TYR A 155 -72.06 -55.24 -4.33
CA TYR A 155 -70.86 -54.69 -4.94
C TYR A 155 -69.71 -55.71 -4.97
N PHE A 156 -69.46 -56.43 -3.86
CA PHE A 156 -68.50 -57.53 -3.83
C PHE A 156 -68.81 -58.58 -4.90
N CYS A 157 -70.07 -59.00 -5.01
CA CYS A 157 -70.48 -60.01 -5.99
C CYS A 157 -70.22 -59.55 -7.42
N ARG A 158 -70.50 -58.29 -7.75
CA ARG A 158 -70.17 -57.73 -9.07
C ARG A 158 -68.67 -57.74 -9.33
N LEU A 159 -67.86 -57.30 -8.37
CA LEU A 159 -66.41 -57.29 -8.55
C LEU A 159 -65.86 -58.72 -8.72
N PHE A 160 -66.32 -59.64 -7.87
CA PHE A 160 -65.86 -61.02 -7.83
C PHE A 160 -66.32 -61.85 -9.02
N TRP A 161 -67.60 -61.75 -9.40
CA TRP A 161 -68.19 -62.55 -10.48
C TRP A 161 -68.07 -61.92 -11.87
N ASN A 162 -68.14 -60.59 -11.99
CA ASN A 162 -68.15 -59.90 -13.28
C ASN A 162 -66.84 -59.19 -13.64
N LYS A 163 -66.03 -58.73 -12.68
CA LYS A 163 -64.85 -57.88 -12.98
C LYS A 163 -63.50 -58.57 -12.79
N ALA A 164 -63.40 -59.55 -11.89
CA ALA A 164 -62.17 -60.31 -11.73
C ALA A 164 -61.82 -61.08 -13.01
N ASN A 165 -60.53 -61.15 -13.34
CA ASN A 165 -60.06 -61.71 -14.61
C ASN A 165 -59.32 -63.04 -14.46
N GLN A 166 -58.78 -63.33 -13.27
CA GLN A 166 -58.05 -64.57 -12.96
C GLN A 166 -58.67 -65.30 -11.77
N GLU A 167 -58.69 -66.63 -11.83
CA GLU A 167 -59.16 -67.52 -10.77
C GLU A 167 -58.08 -68.57 -10.42
N TYR A 168 -57.83 -68.76 -9.12
CA TYR A 168 -56.87 -69.73 -8.59
C TYR A 168 -57.62 -70.83 -7.84
N LEU A 169 -57.60 -72.03 -8.42
CA LEU A 169 -58.18 -73.24 -7.81
C LEU A 169 -57.13 -74.14 -7.17
N LEU A 170 -55.89 -74.07 -7.64
CA LEU A 170 -54.75 -74.86 -7.15
C LEU A 170 -53.56 -73.93 -6.91
N PRO A 171 -52.62 -74.30 -6.01
CA PRO A 171 -51.40 -73.52 -5.79
C PRO A 171 -50.65 -73.26 -7.08
N ASN A 172 -50.32 -71.99 -7.34
CA ASN A 172 -49.55 -71.50 -8.49
C ASN A 172 -50.16 -71.80 -9.87
N GLN A 173 -51.43 -72.20 -9.95
CA GLN A 173 -52.15 -72.40 -11.21
C GLN A 173 -53.35 -71.47 -11.30
N HIS A 174 -53.36 -70.61 -12.32
CA HIS A 174 -54.46 -69.70 -12.60
C HIS A 174 -55.08 -69.98 -13.96
N ARG A 175 -56.35 -69.59 -14.09
CA ARG A 175 -57.08 -69.58 -15.36
C ARG A 175 -57.88 -68.30 -15.49
N ALA A 176 -58.27 -67.97 -16.71
CA ALA A 176 -59.23 -66.88 -16.95
C ALA A 176 -60.57 -67.20 -16.28
N VAL A 177 -61.19 -66.19 -15.66
CA VAL A 177 -62.51 -66.30 -15.03
C VAL A 177 -63.57 -66.61 -16.09
N LYS A 178 -64.41 -67.62 -15.84
CA LYS A 178 -65.58 -67.92 -16.67
C LYS A 178 -66.69 -66.88 -16.44
N ALA A 179 -67.58 -66.71 -17.43
CA ALA A 179 -68.73 -65.81 -17.32
C ALA A 179 -69.53 -66.05 -16.03
N SER A 180 -70.01 -64.96 -15.42
CA SER A 180 -70.77 -64.99 -14.17
C SER A 180 -71.97 -65.94 -14.28
N PRO A 181 -72.17 -66.86 -13.31
CA PRO A 181 -73.34 -67.73 -13.29
C PRO A 181 -74.65 -66.96 -13.02
N PHE A 182 -74.56 -65.69 -12.60
CA PHE A 182 -75.68 -64.83 -12.25
C PHE A 182 -75.98 -63.75 -13.29
N GLY A 183 -75.26 -63.74 -14.42
CA GLY A 183 -75.33 -62.62 -15.38
C GLY A 183 -74.70 -61.34 -14.83
N GLU A 184 -75.16 -60.19 -15.32
CA GLU A 184 -74.72 -58.87 -14.88
C GLU A 184 -75.38 -58.49 -13.55
N ILE A 185 -74.57 -58.19 -12.54
CA ILE A 185 -75.04 -57.81 -11.20
C ILE A 185 -75.18 -56.29 -11.12
N SER A 186 -76.40 -55.82 -10.85
CA SER A 186 -76.70 -54.40 -10.64
C SER A 186 -76.15 -53.91 -9.28
N ILE A 187 -75.57 -52.71 -9.26
CA ILE A 187 -75.20 -52.00 -8.02
C ILE A 187 -76.28 -50.95 -7.77
N GLN A 188 -76.72 -50.80 -6.52
CA GLN A 188 -77.72 -49.80 -6.13
C GLN A 188 -77.11 -48.41 -5.88
N ASN A 189 -75.83 -48.36 -5.51
CA ASN A 189 -75.14 -47.15 -5.08
C ASN A 189 -73.99 -46.75 -6.02
N GLU A 190 -74.04 -45.50 -6.52
CA GLU A 190 -73.06 -44.94 -7.44
C GLU A 190 -71.72 -44.56 -6.78
N HIS A 191 -71.67 -44.41 -5.45
CA HIS A 191 -70.44 -44.02 -4.72
C HIS A 191 -69.30 -45.04 -4.85
N HIS A 192 -69.61 -46.27 -5.22
CA HIS A 192 -68.63 -47.32 -5.45
C HIS A 192 -67.82 -47.15 -6.75
N ASP A 193 -68.30 -46.33 -7.70
CA ASP A 193 -67.58 -45.96 -8.92
C ASP A 193 -66.81 -44.65 -8.69
N PRO A 194 -65.46 -44.67 -8.65
CA PRO A 194 -64.70 -43.45 -8.39
C PRO A 194 -64.90 -42.34 -9.42
N LYS A 195 -65.22 -42.67 -10.68
CA LYS A 195 -65.46 -41.63 -11.70
C LYS A 195 -66.76 -40.88 -11.40
N LEU A 196 -67.80 -41.58 -10.97
CA LEU A 196 -69.06 -40.97 -10.57
C LEU A 196 -68.91 -40.25 -9.24
N LEU A 197 -68.27 -40.86 -8.25
CA LEU A 197 -67.98 -40.25 -6.96
C LEU A 197 -67.20 -38.93 -7.10
N LEU A 198 -66.11 -38.92 -7.89
CA LEU A 198 -65.33 -37.69 -8.12
C LEU A 198 -66.15 -36.61 -8.82
N LYS A 199 -67.02 -36.97 -9.76
CA LYS A 199 -67.94 -36.02 -10.40
C LYS A 199 -68.98 -35.49 -9.42
N THR A 200 -69.51 -36.31 -8.52
CA THR A 200 -70.48 -35.90 -7.50
C THR A 200 -69.83 -34.94 -6.50
N ILE A 201 -68.63 -35.26 -6.00
CA ILE A 201 -67.84 -34.39 -5.13
C ILE A 201 -67.55 -33.05 -5.83
N GLN A 202 -67.19 -33.07 -7.12
CA GLN A 202 -66.94 -31.85 -7.90
C GLN A 202 -68.18 -30.96 -8.09
N LYS A 203 -69.39 -31.54 -8.15
CA LYS A 203 -70.64 -30.79 -8.33
C LYS A 203 -71.15 -30.17 -7.03
N GLN A 204 -70.94 -30.82 -5.90
CA GLN A 204 -71.49 -30.41 -4.60
C GLN A 204 -70.64 -29.35 -3.89
N TRP A 205 -69.43 -29.08 -4.36
CA TRP A 205 -68.51 -28.14 -3.71
C TRP A 205 -68.54 -26.78 -4.42
N THR A 206 -68.50 -25.70 -3.63
CA THR A 206 -68.44 -24.33 -4.15
C THR A 206 -67.08 -24.05 -4.82
N ASN A 207 -67.00 -23.04 -5.69
CA ASN A 207 -65.74 -22.67 -6.37
C ASN A 207 -64.59 -22.34 -5.39
N SER A 208 -64.88 -21.85 -4.18
CA SER A 208 -63.88 -21.60 -3.13
C SER A 208 -63.37 -22.89 -2.49
N GLU A 209 -64.25 -23.86 -2.22
CA GLU A 209 -63.86 -25.17 -1.67
C GLU A 209 -63.14 -26.03 -2.72
N LEU A 210 -63.54 -25.87 -3.99
CA LEU A 210 -62.88 -26.44 -5.15
C LEU A 210 -61.52 -25.82 -5.43
N ALA A 211 -61.32 -24.51 -5.18
CA ALA A 211 -60.01 -23.86 -5.32
C ALA A 211 -59.01 -24.47 -4.34
N THR A 212 -59.37 -24.53 -3.04
CA THR A 212 -58.57 -25.19 -1.99
C THR A 212 -58.29 -26.64 -2.35
N LEU A 213 -59.28 -27.40 -2.85
CA LEU A 213 -59.06 -28.78 -3.31
C LEU A 213 -58.27 -28.91 -4.60
N SER A 214 -58.40 -28.00 -5.56
CA SER A 214 -57.79 -28.13 -6.89
C SER A 214 -56.29 -27.93 -6.85
N GLU A 215 -55.83 -27.07 -5.94
CA GLU A 215 -54.41 -26.92 -5.59
C GLU A 215 -53.92 -28.12 -4.76
N LEU A 216 -54.75 -28.65 -3.86
CA LEU A 216 -54.46 -29.90 -3.12
C LEU A 216 -54.48 -31.18 -3.99
N ARG A 217 -55.21 -31.20 -5.11
CA ARG A 217 -55.43 -32.38 -5.98
C ARG A 217 -54.25 -32.73 -6.90
N GLN A 218 -53.29 -31.84 -7.08
CA GLN A 218 -52.11 -32.16 -7.92
C GLN A 218 -51.14 -33.12 -7.21
N GLU A 219 -51.23 -33.24 -5.89
CA GLU A 219 -50.46 -34.19 -5.09
C GLU A 219 -51.37 -35.03 -4.16
N LYS A 220 -50.79 -36.01 -3.47
CA LYS A 220 -51.47 -37.10 -2.73
C LYS A 220 -52.26 -36.61 -1.49
N TRP A 221 -53.39 -35.95 -1.72
CA TRP A 221 -54.14 -35.32 -0.64
C TRP A 221 -55.64 -35.50 -0.81
N LEU A 222 -56.26 -36.26 0.09
CA LEU A 222 -57.70 -36.25 0.24
C LEU A 222 -58.13 -36.48 1.70
N GLY A 223 -57.56 -35.79 2.68
CA GLY A 223 -58.10 -35.85 4.06
C GLY A 223 -57.50 -34.82 5.01
N CYS A 224 -58.28 -34.25 5.94
CA CYS A 224 -59.64 -34.56 6.38
C CYS A 224 -60.65 -33.50 5.91
N THR A 225 -61.90 -33.87 5.57
CA THR A 225 -63.00 -32.89 5.48
C THR A 225 -64.20 -33.32 6.31
N LEU A 226 -64.39 -32.64 7.43
CA LEU A 226 -65.68 -32.47 8.12
C LEU A 226 -65.87 -30.97 8.41
N ASN A 227 -65.67 -30.14 7.38
CA ASN A 227 -65.82 -28.67 7.41
C ASN A 227 -67.21 -28.20 7.85
N GLN A 228 -68.21 -29.07 7.83
CA GLN A 228 -69.60 -28.72 8.12
C GLN A 228 -70.10 -29.26 9.46
N LEU A 229 -69.27 -29.99 10.21
CA LEU A 229 -69.71 -30.67 11.44
C LEU A 229 -68.88 -30.35 12.69
N SER A 230 -67.76 -29.61 12.57
CA SER A 230 -67.30 -28.83 13.71
C SER A 230 -68.41 -27.83 14.06
N THR A 231 -68.75 -27.74 15.33
CA THR A 231 -69.77 -26.85 15.89
C THR A 231 -69.50 -25.36 15.62
N THR A 232 -68.36 -25.01 15.02
CA THR A 232 -68.00 -23.65 14.60
C THR A 232 -67.34 -23.64 13.21
N ALA A 233 -67.82 -22.80 12.31
CA ALA A 233 -67.30 -22.68 10.95
C ALA A 233 -65.80 -22.30 10.94
N GLY A 234 -65.00 -23.02 10.14
CA GLY A 234 -63.62 -22.63 9.78
C GLY A 234 -62.47 -23.35 10.49
N GLN A 235 -62.72 -24.40 11.28
CA GLN A 235 -61.68 -25.25 11.86
C GLN A 235 -61.15 -26.29 10.84
N GLN A 236 -59.83 -26.41 10.71
CA GLN A 236 -59.15 -27.36 9.82
C GLN A 236 -58.16 -28.24 10.60
N ILE A 237 -58.05 -29.52 10.22
CA ILE A 237 -57.08 -30.47 10.76
C ILE A 237 -56.19 -30.94 9.61
N ILE A 238 -54.88 -30.79 9.75
CA ILE A 238 -53.91 -31.25 8.76
C ILE A 238 -52.90 -32.21 9.38
N ASN A 239 -52.48 -33.18 8.58
CA ASN A 239 -51.29 -33.97 8.88
C ASN A 239 -50.05 -33.23 8.35
N LEU A 240 -49.22 -32.72 9.24
CA LEU A 240 -48.04 -31.93 8.90
C LEU A 240 -47.00 -32.73 8.10
N ASN A 241 -46.91 -34.05 8.31
CA ASN A 241 -45.94 -34.90 7.61
C ASN A 241 -46.28 -35.10 6.13
N ASN A 242 -47.54 -34.93 5.76
CA ASN A 242 -47.94 -34.97 4.37
C ASN A 242 -47.81 -33.58 3.73
N ALA A 243 -47.82 -32.50 4.53
CA ALA A 243 -47.90 -31.08 4.16
C ALA A 243 -46.65 -30.52 3.47
N ASP A 244 -46.87 -29.94 2.28
CA ASP A 244 -45.93 -28.98 1.71
C ASP A 244 -46.28 -27.56 2.20
N VAL A 245 -45.27 -26.68 2.17
CA VAL A 245 -45.35 -25.32 2.69
C VAL A 245 -46.34 -24.45 1.90
N ALA A 246 -46.43 -24.60 0.57
CA ALA A 246 -47.30 -23.79 -0.27
C ALA A 246 -48.77 -24.09 0.00
N SER A 247 -49.09 -25.37 0.19
CA SER A 247 -50.41 -25.84 0.60
C SER A 247 -50.80 -25.29 1.98
N LEU A 248 -49.87 -25.31 2.95
CA LEU A 248 -50.10 -24.74 4.28
C LEU A 248 -50.39 -23.23 4.23
N GLN A 249 -49.58 -22.47 3.48
CA GLN A 249 -49.75 -21.02 3.32
C GLN A 249 -51.06 -20.64 2.63
N THR A 250 -51.56 -21.50 1.74
CA THR A 250 -52.87 -21.29 1.11
C THR A 250 -54.00 -21.61 2.08
N LEU A 251 -53.89 -22.72 2.81
CA LEU A 251 -54.90 -23.17 3.75
C LEU A 251 -55.16 -22.13 4.86
N VAL A 252 -54.09 -21.54 5.42
CA VAL A 252 -54.22 -20.55 6.51
C VAL A 252 -54.95 -19.27 6.10
N LYS A 253 -55.02 -18.94 4.80
CA LYS A 253 -55.80 -17.80 4.29
C LYS A 253 -57.30 -18.05 4.31
N HIS A 254 -57.72 -19.32 4.41
CA HIS A 254 -59.10 -19.75 4.26
C HIS A 254 -59.68 -20.44 5.50
N CYS A 255 -58.91 -20.56 6.59
CA CYS A 255 -59.37 -21.14 7.86
C CYS A 255 -59.33 -20.13 9.01
N THR A 256 -60.25 -20.27 9.96
CA THR A 256 -60.26 -19.50 11.21
C THR A 256 -59.39 -20.13 12.28
N GLN A 257 -59.29 -21.47 12.27
CA GLN A 257 -58.39 -22.22 13.13
C GLN A 257 -57.78 -23.38 12.35
N LEU A 258 -56.47 -23.55 12.46
CA LEU A 258 -55.75 -24.69 11.92
C LEU A 258 -55.05 -25.40 13.07
N VAL A 259 -55.30 -26.70 13.20
CA VAL A 259 -54.50 -27.58 14.06
C VAL A 259 -53.77 -28.59 13.19
N CYS A 260 -52.55 -28.90 13.60
CA CYS A 260 -51.71 -29.85 12.90
C CYS A 260 -51.43 -31.05 13.81
N VAL A 261 -51.44 -32.24 13.22
CA VAL A 261 -50.95 -33.46 13.85
C VAL A 261 -49.75 -33.99 13.06
N GLU A 262 -48.89 -34.75 13.70
CA GLU A 262 -47.80 -35.43 13.01
C GLU A 262 -48.12 -36.90 12.75
N GLN A 263 -49.05 -37.47 13.53
CA GLN A 263 -49.51 -38.83 13.31
C GLN A 263 -50.22 -39.00 11.98
N PRO A 264 -50.14 -40.20 11.38
CA PRO A 264 -50.92 -40.58 10.20
C PRO A 264 -52.42 -40.60 10.50
N LEU A 265 -53.05 -39.43 10.51
CA LEU A 265 -54.47 -39.29 10.22
C LEU A 265 -54.67 -39.63 8.75
N SER A 266 -55.69 -40.43 8.48
CA SER A 266 -56.05 -40.77 7.11
C SER A 266 -57.38 -40.12 6.76
N ASP A 267 -57.44 -39.76 5.50
CA ASP A 267 -58.55 -39.51 4.57
C ASP A 267 -59.73 -40.48 4.74
N MET A 268 -60.39 -40.44 5.89
CA MET A 268 -61.35 -41.48 6.29
C MET A 268 -62.80 -41.04 6.19
N VAL A 269 -63.08 -39.74 6.33
CA VAL A 269 -64.44 -39.21 6.36
C VAL A 269 -64.51 -37.92 5.54
N LEU A 270 -65.53 -37.85 4.68
CA LEU A 270 -65.85 -36.72 3.84
C LEU A 270 -67.28 -36.27 4.12
N SER A 271 -67.47 -35.04 4.57
CA SER A 271 -68.79 -34.40 4.62
C SER A 271 -69.05 -33.59 3.36
N THR A 272 -70.18 -33.85 2.72
CA THR A 272 -70.79 -33.01 1.68
C THR A 272 -72.03 -32.31 2.24
N SER A 273 -72.66 -31.41 1.48
CA SER A 273 -73.88 -30.70 1.90
C SER A 273 -75.01 -31.61 2.38
N ASP A 274 -75.10 -32.82 1.82
CA ASP A 274 -76.24 -33.72 2.03
C ASP A 274 -75.85 -35.08 2.65
N GLU A 275 -74.56 -35.46 2.59
CA GLU A 275 -74.11 -36.81 2.94
C GLU A 275 -72.72 -36.81 3.58
N VAL A 276 -72.52 -37.71 4.54
CA VAL A 276 -71.20 -38.01 5.11
C VAL A 276 -70.75 -39.37 4.60
N LEU A 277 -69.57 -39.45 4.01
CA LEU A 277 -69.02 -40.64 3.38
C LEU A 277 -67.76 -41.11 4.11
N PHE A 278 -67.64 -42.42 4.31
CA PHE A 278 -66.40 -43.08 4.70
C PHE A 278 -65.58 -43.41 3.45
N LEU A 279 -64.32 -42.98 3.44
CA LEU A 279 -63.43 -43.10 2.28
C LEU A 279 -62.23 -44.02 2.56
N PRO A 280 -61.70 -44.69 1.52
CA PRO A 280 -60.42 -45.38 1.60
C PRO A 280 -59.25 -44.38 1.52
N GLN A 281 -58.14 -44.71 2.20
CA GLN A 281 -56.95 -43.88 2.29
C GLN A 281 -56.12 -43.80 0.99
N SER A 282 -56.30 -44.74 0.06
CA SER A 282 -55.54 -44.74 -1.19
C SER A 282 -56.13 -43.73 -2.19
N THR A 283 -55.27 -43.02 -2.93
CA THR A 283 -55.66 -42.12 -4.02
C THR A 283 -56.68 -42.78 -4.94
N LEU A 284 -57.88 -42.21 -5.00
CA LEU A 284 -58.98 -42.68 -5.84
C LEU A 284 -58.60 -42.50 -7.32
N GLN A 285 -58.11 -43.57 -7.94
CA GLN A 285 -57.83 -43.56 -9.38
C GLN A 285 -59.11 -43.96 -10.16
N PRO A 286 -59.32 -43.41 -11.37
CA PRO A 286 -60.54 -43.66 -12.16
C PRO A 286 -60.82 -45.14 -12.48
N ASN A 287 -59.81 -46.02 -12.41
CA ASN A 287 -59.93 -47.45 -12.74
C ASN A 287 -59.76 -48.36 -11.50
N THR A 288 -59.86 -47.81 -10.29
CA THR A 288 -59.80 -48.57 -9.04
C THR A 288 -61.21 -48.83 -8.52
N ALA A 289 -61.50 -49.99 -7.95
CA ALA A 289 -62.75 -50.21 -7.23
C ALA A 289 -62.62 -49.65 -5.80
N ALA A 290 -63.52 -48.76 -5.37
CA ALA A 290 -63.41 -48.14 -4.05
C ALA A 290 -64.49 -48.63 -3.06
N TRP A 291 -64.06 -48.95 -1.85
CA TRP A 291 -64.94 -49.30 -0.73
C TRP A 291 -65.37 -48.03 0.00
N VAL A 292 -66.37 -47.34 -0.56
CA VAL A 292 -66.95 -46.10 -0.03
C VAL A 292 -68.32 -46.40 0.55
N VAL A 293 -68.60 -45.85 1.74
CA VAL A 293 -69.86 -46.11 2.46
C VAL A 293 -70.46 -44.79 2.94
N LYS A 294 -71.73 -44.55 2.64
CA LYS A 294 -72.47 -43.42 3.24
C LYS A 294 -72.73 -43.71 4.71
N LEU A 295 -72.25 -42.84 5.59
CA LEU A 295 -72.46 -42.93 7.03
C LEU A 295 -73.91 -42.59 7.38
N LEU A 296 -74.47 -43.35 8.32
CA LEU A 296 -75.75 -43.05 8.96
C LEU A 296 -75.57 -42.14 10.17
N GLU A 297 -76.65 -41.69 10.79
CA GLU A 297 -76.64 -40.71 11.88
C GLU A 297 -75.77 -41.13 13.08
N GLU A 298 -75.90 -42.38 13.54
CA GLU A 298 -75.08 -42.94 14.64
C GLU A 298 -73.59 -42.97 14.28
N GLN A 299 -73.25 -43.48 13.09
CA GLN A 299 -71.88 -43.53 12.59
C GLN A 299 -71.28 -42.14 12.38
N THR A 300 -72.11 -41.19 11.93
CA THR A 300 -71.72 -39.79 11.75
C THR A 300 -71.41 -39.14 13.10
N SER A 301 -72.19 -39.44 14.13
CA SER A 301 -71.94 -38.94 15.49
C SER A 301 -70.63 -39.46 16.07
N GLU A 302 -70.32 -40.74 15.86
CA GLU A 302 -69.02 -41.31 16.28
C GLU A 302 -67.85 -40.72 15.49
N ALA A 303 -68.01 -40.51 14.19
CA ALA A 303 -67.00 -39.85 13.36
C ALA A 303 -66.72 -38.40 13.81
N LYS A 304 -67.76 -37.65 14.20
CA LYS A 304 -67.60 -36.31 14.80
C LYS A 304 -66.84 -36.38 16.12
N ALA A 305 -67.24 -37.27 17.03
CA ALA A 305 -66.59 -37.43 18.33
C ALA A 305 -65.10 -37.81 18.18
N PHE A 306 -64.75 -38.60 17.16
CA PHE A 306 -63.37 -38.86 16.82
C PHE A 306 -62.62 -37.58 16.41
N LEU A 307 -63.20 -36.74 15.55
CA LEU A 307 -62.56 -35.50 15.13
C LEU A 307 -62.44 -34.46 16.24
N ASP A 308 -63.45 -34.32 17.09
CA ASP A 308 -63.39 -33.43 18.26
C ASP A 308 -62.21 -33.82 19.16
N LYS A 309 -62.03 -35.13 19.38
CA LYS A 309 -60.87 -35.66 20.11
C LYS A 309 -59.54 -35.34 19.40
N VAL A 310 -59.50 -35.39 18.07
CA VAL A 310 -58.30 -34.99 17.30
C VAL A 310 -58.01 -33.50 17.49
N LEU A 311 -59.03 -32.64 17.45
CA LEU A 311 -58.88 -31.19 17.67
C LEU A 311 -58.35 -30.88 19.07
N GLU A 312 -58.84 -31.57 20.09
CA GLU A 312 -58.41 -31.41 21.48
C GLU A 312 -56.98 -31.90 21.72
N GLN A 313 -56.58 -32.99 21.06
CA GLN A 313 -55.29 -33.65 21.26
C GLN A 313 -54.20 -33.20 20.27
N ALA A 314 -54.51 -32.30 19.34
CA ALA A 314 -53.57 -31.87 18.32
C ALA A 314 -52.34 -31.20 18.97
N PRO A 315 -51.11 -31.66 18.67
CA PRO A 315 -49.90 -31.14 19.31
C PRO A 315 -49.55 -29.72 18.85
N LEU A 316 -50.04 -29.31 17.67
CA LEU A 316 -49.67 -28.06 17.02
C LEU A 316 -50.90 -27.23 16.72
N ARG A 317 -50.86 -25.94 17.06
CA ARG A 317 -51.92 -24.98 16.74
C ARG A 317 -51.35 -23.80 15.99
N TYR A 318 -52.00 -23.44 14.90
CA TYR A 318 -51.64 -22.27 14.12
C TYR A 318 -52.06 -20.98 14.83
N GLN A 319 -51.16 -20.01 14.82
CA GLN A 319 -51.43 -18.63 15.19
C GLN A 319 -50.90 -17.71 14.08
N ALA A 320 -51.79 -16.90 13.51
CA ALA A 320 -51.41 -15.94 12.47
C ALA A 320 -50.47 -14.85 12.99
N THR A 321 -50.68 -14.39 14.22
CA THR A 321 -49.82 -13.38 14.86
C THR A 321 -49.78 -13.58 16.36
N CYS A 322 -48.57 -13.53 16.94
CA CYS A 322 -48.36 -13.59 18.38
C CYS A 322 -47.21 -12.65 18.78
N LEU A 323 -47.31 -12.00 19.95
CA LEU A 323 -46.18 -11.23 20.48
C LEU A 323 -45.13 -12.17 21.04
N LEU A 324 -43.85 -11.85 20.83
CA LEU A 324 -42.76 -12.68 21.32
C LEU A 324 -42.83 -12.90 22.84
N GLN A 325 -43.21 -11.88 23.63
CA GLN A 325 -43.41 -12.01 25.08
C GLN A 325 -44.50 -12.99 25.51
N GLN A 326 -45.47 -13.28 24.64
CA GLN A 326 -46.56 -14.22 24.93
C GLN A 326 -46.16 -15.67 24.64
N MET A 327 -45.06 -15.88 23.91
CA MET A 327 -44.59 -17.22 23.56
C MET A 327 -43.82 -17.87 24.70
N VAL A 328 -44.51 -18.71 25.45
CA VAL A 328 -43.89 -19.56 26.49
C VAL A 328 -43.50 -20.93 25.93
N GLN A 329 -44.34 -21.48 25.05
CA GLN A 329 -44.12 -22.79 24.46
C GLN A 329 -43.17 -22.74 23.27
N PRO A 330 -42.47 -23.86 22.96
CA PRO A 330 -41.78 -24.01 21.69
C PRO A 330 -42.75 -23.84 20.52
N PHE A 331 -42.22 -23.39 19.38
CA PHE A 331 -43.04 -23.16 18.19
C PHE A 331 -42.25 -23.45 16.92
N ARG A 332 -42.93 -23.45 15.79
CA ARG A 332 -42.34 -23.57 14.45
C ARG A 332 -42.89 -22.46 13.57
N PHE A 333 -42.14 -22.00 12.58
CA PHE A 333 -42.71 -21.15 11.55
C PHE A 333 -43.39 -22.00 10.49
N LEU A 334 -44.47 -21.50 9.90
CA LEU A 334 -45.24 -22.21 8.87
C LEU A 334 -44.41 -22.51 7.61
N ASP A 335 -43.44 -21.63 7.29
CA ASP A 335 -42.49 -21.80 6.18
C ASP A 335 -41.36 -22.79 6.48
N GLU A 336 -41.09 -23.06 7.75
CA GLU A 336 -40.11 -24.03 8.23
C GLU A 336 -40.73 -25.04 9.22
N PRO A 337 -41.74 -25.83 8.81
CA PRO A 337 -42.60 -26.61 9.73
C PRO A 337 -41.87 -27.74 10.47
N LYS A 338 -40.60 -28.02 10.13
CA LYS A 338 -39.75 -29.04 10.76
C LYS A 338 -38.76 -28.46 11.78
N LYS A 339 -38.50 -27.16 11.76
CA LYS A 339 -37.53 -26.53 12.67
C LYS A 339 -38.26 -26.02 13.91
N VAL A 340 -37.80 -26.46 15.07
CA VAL A 340 -38.34 -26.04 16.36
C VAL A 340 -37.54 -24.85 16.86
N TYR A 341 -38.26 -23.81 17.24
CA TYR A 341 -37.76 -22.59 17.83
C TYR A 341 -38.20 -22.52 19.29
N GLN A 342 -37.31 -22.00 20.13
CA GLN A 342 -37.59 -21.74 21.52
C GLN A 342 -37.15 -20.32 21.84
N ARG A 343 -38.08 -19.56 22.45
CA ARG A 343 -37.80 -18.21 22.92
C ARG A 343 -36.89 -18.27 24.15
N GLN A 344 -35.89 -17.41 24.17
CA GLN A 344 -35.06 -17.14 25.36
C GLN A 344 -35.49 -15.82 26.02
N ASP A 345 -35.23 -15.67 27.33
CA ASP A 345 -35.45 -14.38 28.01
C ASP A 345 -34.34 -13.38 27.65
N TRP A 346 -33.09 -13.86 27.61
CA TRP A 346 -31.89 -13.05 27.43
C TRP A 346 -30.89 -13.74 26.50
N LEU A 347 -30.21 -12.97 25.65
CA LEU A 347 -29.12 -13.44 24.78
C LEU A 347 -28.02 -12.39 24.68
N GLU A 348 -26.76 -12.82 24.75
CA GLU A 348 -25.60 -11.97 24.46
C GLU A 348 -25.12 -12.23 23.03
N HIS A 349 -24.80 -11.16 22.29
CA HIS A 349 -24.31 -11.26 20.93
C HIS A 349 -23.20 -10.24 20.63
N ASP A 350 -22.05 -10.74 20.21
CA ASP A 350 -20.93 -9.91 19.74
C ASP A 350 -21.08 -9.60 18.25
N LEU A 351 -21.20 -8.31 17.92
CA LEU A 351 -21.24 -7.79 16.55
C LEU A 351 -19.84 -7.69 15.92
N GLY A 352 -18.77 -7.84 16.72
CA GLY A 352 -17.40 -7.70 16.29
C GLY A 352 -16.97 -6.25 16.11
N GLY A 353 -15.99 -6.04 15.22
CA GLY A 353 -15.36 -4.74 14.98
C GLY A 353 -16.00 -3.95 13.84
N ILE A 354 -16.46 -2.72 14.11
CA ILE A 354 -16.89 -1.76 13.08
C ILE A 354 -15.78 -0.73 12.86
N TYR A 355 -15.31 -0.61 11.62
CA TYR A 355 -14.29 0.36 11.23
C TYR A 355 -14.95 1.61 10.69
N LEU A 356 -14.74 2.74 11.38
CA LEU A 356 -15.35 4.01 11.02
C LEU A 356 -14.45 4.79 10.05
N ASP A 357 -15.07 5.37 9.02
CA ASP A 357 -14.35 6.14 8.00
C ASP A 357 -13.88 7.51 8.51
N GLY A 358 -14.57 8.07 9.51
CA GLY A 358 -14.31 9.43 10.02
C GLY A 358 -14.05 9.46 11.52
N MET A 359 -13.03 10.22 11.93
CA MET A 359 -12.71 10.39 13.35
C MET A 359 -13.84 11.09 14.12
N THR A 360 -14.61 11.96 13.46
CA THR A 360 -15.80 12.60 14.07
C THR A 360 -16.86 11.57 14.46
N SER A 361 -17.14 10.60 13.59
CA SER A 361 -18.08 9.51 13.85
C SER A 361 -17.59 8.59 14.98
N PHE A 362 -16.27 8.45 15.15
CA PHE A 362 -15.69 7.70 16.26
C PHE A 362 -15.78 8.43 17.60
N MET A 363 -15.63 9.76 17.60
CA MET A 363 -15.70 10.56 18.83
C MET A 363 -17.13 10.68 19.36
N ASN A 364 -18.12 10.77 18.46
CA ASN A 364 -19.53 10.83 18.79
C ASN A 364 -20.31 9.76 17.97
N PRO A 365 -20.22 8.47 18.36
CA PRO A 365 -20.84 7.40 17.60
C PRO A 365 -22.36 7.37 17.80
N ASP A 366 -23.10 7.28 16.69
CA ASP A 366 -24.51 6.90 16.70
C ASP A 366 -24.60 5.37 16.58
N ILE A 367 -24.55 4.69 17.72
CA ILE A 367 -24.52 3.22 17.81
C ILE A 367 -25.76 2.62 17.14
N ASP A 368 -26.93 3.26 17.31
CA ASP A 368 -28.19 2.77 16.76
C ASP A 368 -28.18 2.78 15.24
N SER A 369 -27.68 3.84 14.62
CA SER A 369 -27.53 3.90 13.15
C SER A 369 -26.46 2.95 12.63
N LEU A 370 -25.34 2.79 13.34
CA LEU A 370 -24.20 1.96 12.90
C LEU A 370 -24.52 0.46 12.95
N THR A 371 -25.41 0.06 13.85
CA THR A 371 -25.71 -1.35 14.12
C THR A 371 -27.11 -1.76 13.69
N TYR A 372 -27.90 -0.85 13.11
CA TYR A 372 -29.33 -1.04 12.83
C TYR A 372 -29.63 -2.36 12.11
N ASP A 373 -28.96 -2.62 10.98
CA ASP A 373 -29.19 -3.80 10.15
C ASP A 373 -28.80 -5.11 10.87
N SER A 374 -27.69 -5.10 11.61
CA SER A 374 -27.16 -6.27 12.33
C SER A 374 -27.93 -6.59 13.61
N THR A 375 -28.71 -5.63 14.12
CA THR A 375 -29.46 -5.71 15.37
C THR A 375 -30.97 -5.78 15.14
N GLN A 376 -31.44 -6.01 13.91
CA GLN A 376 -32.84 -6.34 13.66
C GLN A 376 -33.19 -7.74 14.18
N PHE A 377 -34.49 -7.98 14.33
CA PHE A 377 -35.00 -9.30 14.69
C PHE A 377 -34.51 -10.35 13.69
N ASN A 378 -33.97 -11.44 14.22
CA ASN A 378 -33.45 -12.55 13.42
C ASN A 378 -33.96 -13.86 14.03
N ARG A 379 -34.48 -14.77 13.19
CA ARG A 379 -35.00 -16.08 13.60
C ARG A 379 -33.95 -16.99 14.24
N GLU A 380 -32.66 -16.74 14.05
CA GLU A 380 -31.59 -17.45 14.74
C GLU A 380 -31.34 -16.93 16.17
N ARG A 381 -31.85 -15.74 16.50
CA ARG A 381 -31.63 -15.02 17.77
C ARG A 381 -32.96 -14.63 18.42
N ILE A 382 -33.76 -15.63 18.79
CA ILE A 382 -35.12 -15.41 19.34
C ILE A 382 -35.05 -15.23 20.86
N ALA A 383 -34.92 -13.98 21.30
CA ALA A 383 -34.94 -13.60 22.72
C ALA A 383 -35.76 -12.33 22.97
N LEU A 384 -36.24 -12.13 24.21
CA LEU A 384 -36.93 -10.88 24.57
C LEU A 384 -35.98 -9.70 24.63
N GLU A 385 -34.79 -9.92 25.18
CA GLU A 385 -33.74 -8.93 25.27
C GLU A 385 -32.45 -9.51 24.71
N ILE A 386 -31.81 -8.76 23.83
CA ILE A 386 -30.50 -9.10 23.28
C ILE A 386 -29.53 -7.99 23.66
N GLU A 387 -28.49 -8.33 24.40
CA GLU A 387 -27.35 -7.46 24.63
C GLU A 387 -26.35 -7.59 23.50
N PHE A 388 -26.13 -6.49 22.80
CA PHE A 388 -25.16 -6.40 21.74
C PHE A 388 -23.88 -5.76 22.25
N THR A 389 -22.76 -6.41 22.00
CA THR A 389 -21.43 -5.84 22.20
C THR A 389 -20.84 -5.48 20.85
N VAL A 390 -20.28 -4.29 20.72
CA VAL A 390 -19.61 -3.83 19.49
C VAL A 390 -18.32 -3.12 19.80
N THR A 391 -17.28 -3.38 19.00
CA THR A 391 -16.00 -2.68 19.09
C THR A 391 -15.88 -1.68 17.95
N LEU A 392 -15.92 -0.39 18.29
CA LEU A 392 -15.75 0.70 17.34
C LEU A 392 -14.26 0.99 17.15
N HIS A 393 -13.79 0.86 15.92
CA HIS A 393 -12.43 1.20 15.52
C HIS A 393 -12.39 2.59 14.87
N PRO A 394 -11.47 3.48 15.31
CA PRO A 394 -11.24 4.75 14.65
C PRO A 394 -10.61 4.54 13.26
N PRO A 395 -10.65 5.55 12.37
CA PRO A 395 -9.90 5.49 11.13
C PRO A 395 -8.40 5.39 11.40
N TYR A 396 -7.79 4.31 10.90
CA TYR A 396 -6.37 4.06 11.08
C TYR A 396 -5.54 4.62 9.94
N LEU A 397 -4.34 5.10 10.26
CA LEU A 397 -3.34 5.49 9.26
C LEU A 397 -3.01 4.28 8.35
N PRO A 398 -3.09 4.42 7.02
CA PRO A 398 -2.70 3.36 6.09
C PRO A 398 -1.25 2.91 6.33
N THR A 399 -0.99 1.60 6.26
CA THR A 399 0.34 1.02 6.55
C THR A 399 1.44 1.48 5.59
N GLU A 400 1.08 1.87 4.36
CA GLU A 400 2.01 2.38 3.35
C GLU A 400 2.14 3.92 3.36
N ALA A 401 1.47 4.61 4.30
CA ALA A 401 1.53 6.06 4.39
C ALA A 401 2.95 6.53 4.76
N LYS A 402 3.44 7.53 4.03
CA LYS A 402 4.75 8.15 4.27
C LYS A 402 4.57 9.54 4.85
N LEU A 403 5.58 10.05 5.55
CA LEU A 403 5.58 11.42 6.05
C LEU A 403 5.38 12.40 4.87
N ASP A 404 4.48 13.38 4.99
CA ASP A 404 4.19 14.32 3.88
C ASP A 404 5.42 15.19 3.58
N ASP A 405 5.64 15.48 2.29
CA ASP A 405 6.77 16.29 1.82
C ASP A 405 6.84 17.67 2.48
N LEU A 406 5.72 18.17 3.04
CA LEU A 406 5.69 19.42 3.79
C LEU A 406 6.70 19.44 4.94
N HIS A 407 6.88 18.32 5.65
CA HIS A 407 7.90 18.21 6.71
C HIS A 407 9.31 18.41 6.16
N HIS A 408 9.61 17.78 5.02
CA HIS A 408 10.91 17.91 4.37
C HIS A 408 11.15 19.33 3.83
N GLN A 409 10.12 19.99 3.29
CA GLN A 409 10.22 21.37 2.82
C GLN A 409 10.55 22.34 3.97
N TRP A 410 9.90 22.16 5.13
CA TRP A 410 10.18 22.96 6.32
C TRP A 410 11.58 22.67 6.90
N GLU A 411 11.99 21.39 6.93
CA GLU A 411 13.34 21.00 7.35
C GLU A 411 14.42 21.62 6.45
N GLN A 412 14.27 21.54 5.13
CA GLN A 412 15.19 22.18 4.19
C GLN A 412 15.28 23.69 4.39
N THR A 413 14.16 24.33 4.71
CA THR A 413 14.08 25.77 4.97
C THR A 413 14.84 26.14 6.26
N GLN A 414 14.66 25.35 7.32
CA GLN A 414 15.41 25.50 8.57
C GLN A 414 16.91 25.27 8.37
N GLN A 415 17.30 24.27 7.57
CA GLN A 415 18.71 24.04 7.22
C GLN A 415 19.31 25.21 6.43
N LYS A 416 18.56 25.80 5.48
CA LYS A 416 18.99 27.01 4.75
C LYS A 416 19.22 28.18 5.70
N TRP A 417 18.33 28.38 6.68
CA TRP A 417 18.51 29.39 7.73
C TRP A 417 19.78 29.13 8.55
N ALA A 418 19.95 27.93 9.08
CA ALA A 418 21.11 27.55 9.89
C ALA A 418 22.44 27.74 9.14
N ARG A 419 22.51 27.33 7.86
CA ARG A 419 23.69 27.54 7.01
C ARG A 419 24.04 29.02 6.83
N LYS A 420 23.03 29.88 6.69
CA LYS A 420 23.25 31.33 6.55
C LYS A 420 23.78 31.94 7.84
N ILE A 421 23.29 31.50 9.00
CA ILE A 421 23.83 31.90 10.32
C ILE A 421 25.29 31.50 10.44
N GLU A 422 25.65 30.27 10.03
CA GLU A 422 27.05 29.82 10.07
C GLU A 422 27.94 30.65 9.13
N THR A 423 27.46 30.97 7.94
CA THR A 423 28.16 31.88 7.01
C THR A 423 28.41 33.26 7.64
N LEU A 424 27.47 33.78 8.44
CA LEU A 424 27.66 35.06 9.14
C LEU A 424 28.71 34.96 10.25
N ARG A 425 28.78 33.83 10.96
CA ARG A 425 29.84 33.57 11.95
C ARG A 425 31.21 33.50 11.30
N GLU A 426 31.33 32.81 10.15
CA GLU A 426 32.57 32.79 9.37
C GLU A 426 32.98 34.18 8.89
N LEU A 427 32.04 34.99 8.40
CA LEU A 427 32.31 36.37 7.99
C LEU A 427 32.77 37.24 9.16
N LEU A 428 32.15 37.10 10.34
CA LEU A 428 32.58 37.80 11.54
C LEU A 428 33.99 37.38 11.95
N LYS A 429 34.30 36.07 11.91
CA LYS A 429 35.63 35.54 12.19
C LYS A 429 36.69 36.04 11.20
N ASN A 430 36.36 36.13 9.91
CA ASN A 430 37.28 36.68 8.90
C ASN A 430 37.63 38.15 9.17
N VAL A 431 36.66 38.94 9.65
CA VAL A 431 36.90 40.32 10.10
C VAL A 431 37.88 40.32 11.29
N GLU A 432 37.74 39.37 12.23
CA GLU A 432 38.66 39.24 13.37
C GLU A 432 40.09 38.83 12.96
N GLU A 433 40.22 37.84 12.08
CA GLU A 433 41.51 37.36 11.60
C GLU A 433 42.26 38.45 10.83
N GLN A 434 41.55 39.23 9.99
CA GLN A 434 42.17 40.37 9.30
C GLN A 434 42.65 41.44 10.28
N GLU A 435 41.90 41.77 11.33
CA GLU A 435 42.34 42.75 12.33
C GLU A 435 43.57 42.29 13.12
N GLN A 436 43.66 41.00 13.43
CA GLN A 436 44.82 40.43 14.13
C GLN A 436 46.05 40.35 13.22
N SER A 437 45.86 40.26 11.90
CA SER A 437 46.94 40.20 10.91
C SER A 437 47.75 41.51 10.80
N PHE A 438 47.22 42.64 11.27
CA PHE A 438 47.91 43.93 11.21
C PHE A 438 49.09 43.99 12.18
N GLN A 439 50.30 44.16 11.65
CA GLN A 439 51.56 44.19 12.42
C GLN A 439 52.34 45.51 12.22
N GLY A 440 53.20 45.85 13.18
CA GLY A 440 54.19 46.93 13.05
C GLY A 440 53.61 48.33 12.73
N LYS A 441 54.23 49.03 11.76
CA LYS A 441 53.86 50.40 11.35
C LYS A 441 52.44 50.51 10.77
N VAL A 442 51.92 49.45 10.16
CA VAL A 442 50.54 49.38 9.65
C VAL A 442 49.53 49.52 10.80
N LYS A 443 49.77 48.81 11.90
CA LYS A 443 48.91 48.86 13.10
C LYS A 443 48.89 50.25 13.75
N SER A 444 50.00 50.98 13.73
CA SER A 444 50.04 52.36 14.27
C SER A 444 49.25 53.35 13.42
N LEU A 445 49.25 53.21 12.09
CA LEU A 445 48.46 54.05 11.18
C LEU A 445 46.96 53.77 11.31
N LEU A 446 46.58 52.51 11.50
CA LEU A 446 45.18 52.07 11.59
C LEU A 446 44.58 52.15 13.00
N LYS A 447 45.30 52.72 13.98
CA LYS A 447 44.89 52.74 15.39
C LYS A 447 43.49 53.35 15.61
N GLY A 448 43.13 54.39 14.86
CA GLY A 448 41.81 55.04 14.94
C GLY A 448 40.64 54.15 14.49
N LEU A 449 40.87 53.26 13.52
CA LEU A 449 39.86 52.31 13.02
C LEU A 449 39.65 51.13 13.99
N LEU A 450 40.67 50.78 14.77
CA LEU A 450 40.66 49.69 15.74
C LEU A 450 40.04 50.08 17.09
N THR A 451 40.05 51.37 17.48
CA THR A 451 39.64 51.86 18.81
C THR A 451 38.13 51.82 19.13
N GLY A 452 37.25 51.38 18.22
CA GLY A 452 35.80 51.22 18.46
C GLY A 452 35.27 49.79 18.24
N ASN A 453 36.16 48.83 18.02
CA ASN A 453 35.78 47.56 17.38
C ASN A 453 35.19 46.51 18.35
N LEU A 454 35.60 46.54 19.62
CA LEU A 454 35.15 45.52 20.59
C LEU A 454 33.63 45.60 20.85
N GLN A 455 33.08 46.80 21.03
CA GLN A 455 31.64 46.99 21.23
C GLN A 455 30.83 46.66 19.97
N TRP A 456 31.35 47.02 18.79
CA TRP A 456 30.74 46.66 17.52
C TRP A 456 30.67 45.13 17.34
N LYS A 457 31.75 44.41 17.66
CA LYS A 457 31.79 42.93 17.63
C LYS A 457 30.78 42.29 18.57
N LEU A 458 30.78 42.68 19.84
CA LEU A 458 29.84 42.15 20.83
C LEU A 458 28.38 42.38 20.42
N THR A 459 28.08 43.53 19.82
CA THR A 459 26.73 43.84 19.31
C THR A 459 26.34 42.93 18.15
N ARG A 460 27.27 42.63 17.24
CA ARG A 460 27.01 41.77 16.07
C ARG A 460 26.95 40.29 16.42
N ASP A 461 27.82 39.82 17.30
CA ASP A 461 27.80 38.46 17.83
C ASP A 461 26.49 38.17 18.59
N LYS A 462 26.04 39.14 19.40
CA LYS A 462 24.72 39.07 20.06
C LYS A 462 23.57 38.95 19.05
N GLN A 463 23.56 39.77 18.01
CA GLN A 463 22.51 39.71 16.97
C GLN A 463 22.53 38.39 16.19
N ILE A 464 23.71 37.86 15.86
CA ILE A 464 23.84 36.55 15.19
C ILE A 464 23.35 35.43 16.14
N THR A 465 23.64 35.51 17.43
CA THR A 465 23.20 34.54 18.44
C THR A 465 21.68 34.57 18.64
N GLU A 466 21.06 35.76 18.70
CA GLU A 466 19.60 35.91 18.75
C GLU A 466 18.92 35.31 17.51
N LEU A 467 19.49 35.52 16.31
CA LEU A 467 19.01 34.92 15.07
C LEU A 467 19.24 33.40 15.00
N ALA A 468 20.27 32.88 15.70
CA ALA A 468 20.57 31.45 15.78
C ALA A 468 19.62 30.69 16.70
N GLN A 469 19.09 31.34 17.75
CA GLN A 469 18.13 30.76 18.69
C GLN A 469 16.70 30.73 18.12
N TRP A 470 16.42 31.54 17.10
CA TRP A 470 15.13 31.59 16.42
C TRP A 470 14.96 30.44 15.43
N SER A 471 13.75 29.87 15.37
CA SER A 471 13.38 28.80 14.43
C SER A 471 12.19 29.21 13.56
N PRO A 472 12.30 29.07 12.22
CA PRO A 472 11.21 29.45 11.31
C PRO A 472 9.97 28.53 11.39
N LEU A 473 10.08 27.39 12.06
CA LEU A 473 9.01 26.38 12.17
C LEU A 473 7.79 26.89 12.94
N TYR A 474 8.00 27.73 13.95
CA TYR A 474 6.95 28.16 14.89
C TYR A 474 6.60 29.65 14.79
N ALA A 475 7.30 30.38 13.92
CA ALA A 475 7.09 31.80 13.70
C ALA A 475 5.97 32.06 12.69
N ASP A 476 5.25 33.17 12.80
CA ASP A 476 4.25 33.55 11.81
C ASP A 476 4.88 34.17 10.55
N LYS A 477 4.06 34.53 9.56
CA LYS A 477 4.56 35.12 8.30
C LYS A 477 5.22 36.49 8.48
N VAL A 478 4.75 37.29 9.46
CA VAL A 478 5.26 38.65 9.70
C VAL A 478 6.62 38.56 10.36
N GLU A 479 6.72 37.76 11.42
CA GLU A 479 7.95 37.52 12.15
C GLU A 479 9.04 36.92 11.24
N ARG A 480 8.68 35.98 10.34
CA ARG A 480 9.62 35.42 9.35
C ARG A 480 10.21 36.50 8.43
N GLN A 481 9.41 37.47 8.00
CA GLN A 481 9.87 38.57 7.15
C GLN A 481 10.79 39.53 7.90
N GLU A 482 10.43 39.89 9.14
CA GLU A 482 11.25 40.74 10.01
C GLU A 482 12.64 40.13 10.26
N LYS A 483 12.70 38.82 10.56
CA LYS A 483 13.98 38.12 10.77
C LYS A 483 14.81 38.01 9.49
N LEU A 484 14.16 37.86 8.33
CA LEU A 484 14.82 37.86 7.02
C LEU A 484 15.41 39.25 6.68
N GLU A 485 14.76 40.34 7.09
CA GLU A 485 15.31 41.68 6.96
C GLU A 485 16.49 41.89 7.91
N ALA A 486 16.36 41.45 9.16
CA ALA A 486 17.44 41.54 10.16
C ALA A 486 18.72 40.80 9.71
N ILE A 487 18.61 39.58 9.17
CA ILE A 487 19.78 38.80 8.72
C ILE A 487 20.47 39.44 7.50
N ASN A 488 19.69 40.07 6.61
CA ASN A 488 20.23 40.83 5.48
C ASN A 488 20.94 42.11 5.94
N GLN A 489 20.36 42.83 6.91
CA GLN A 489 21.00 44.02 7.49
C GLN A 489 22.33 43.68 8.18
N VAL A 490 22.40 42.56 8.90
CA VAL A 490 23.66 42.06 9.50
C VAL A 490 24.67 41.71 8.41
N THR A 491 24.25 41.03 7.35
CA THR A 491 25.11 40.69 6.19
C THR A 491 25.75 41.95 5.59
N ASP A 492 24.94 42.97 5.28
CA ASP A 492 25.42 44.22 4.66
C ASP A 492 26.40 44.98 5.54
N ASN A 493 26.14 45.01 6.85
CA ASN A 493 27.01 45.68 7.82
C ASN A 493 28.38 45.01 7.92
N LEU A 494 28.44 43.67 7.92
CA LEU A 494 29.71 42.92 7.93
C LEU A 494 30.49 43.16 6.63
N GLN A 495 29.83 43.10 5.47
CA GLN A 495 30.48 43.31 4.17
C GLN A 495 31.03 44.74 4.02
N ARG A 496 30.28 45.77 4.44
CA ARG A 496 30.77 47.15 4.43
C ARG A 496 31.99 47.33 5.34
N LYS A 497 31.99 46.72 6.51
CA LYS A 497 33.13 46.80 7.44
C LYS A 497 34.39 46.16 6.85
N LEU A 498 34.25 44.98 6.24
CA LEU A 498 35.35 44.29 5.56
C LEU A 498 35.91 45.12 4.39
N GLY A 499 35.03 45.71 3.56
CA GLY A 499 35.43 46.60 2.46
C GLY A 499 36.22 47.82 2.93
N ASN A 500 35.73 48.51 3.97
CA ASN A 500 36.40 49.68 4.54
C ASN A 500 37.78 49.33 5.14
N MET A 501 37.90 48.18 5.81
CA MET A 501 39.19 47.72 6.35
C MET A 501 40.22 47.46 5.26
N GLN A 502 39.79 46.90 4.13
CA GLN A 502 40.68 46.58 3.02
C GLN A 502 41.19 47.83 2.30
N GLU A 503 40.35 48.86 2.15
CA GLU A 503 40.76 50.16 1.59
C GLU A 503 41.78 50.87 2.49
N GLU A 504 41.57 50.86 3.81
CA GLU A 504 42.49 51.50 4.76
C GLU A 504 43.82 50.75 4.87
N LEU A 505 43.83 49.42 4.70
CA LEU A 505 45.07 48.64 4.60
C LEU A 505 45.89 49.03 3.37
N ASP A 506 45.28 49.15 2.19
CA ASP A 506 45.98 49.58 0.96
C ASP A 506 46.63 50.96 1.14
N LYS A 507 45.90 51.91 1.75
CA LYS A 507 46.44 53.25 2.09
C LYS A 507 47.67 53.17 3.01
N ALA A 508 47.61 52.34 4.06
CA ALA A 508 48.70 52.20 5.01
C ALA A 508 49.95 51.54 4.39
N GLU A 509 49.77 50.53 3.53
CA GLU A 509 50.87 49.86 2.83
C GLU A 509 51.59 50.80 1.86
N GLN A 510 50.83 51.57 1.05
CA GLN A 510 51.41 52.54 0.12
C GLN A 510 52.18 53.66 0.84
N HIS A 511 51.70 54.09 2.02
CA HIS A 511 52.38 55.09 2.81
C HIS A 511 53.75 54.60 3.33
N ILE A 512 53.82 53.35 3.81
CA ILE A 512 55.07 52.76 4.30
C ILE A 512 56.09 52.60 3.16
N ALA A 513 55.65 52.09 2.01
CA ALA A 513 56.52 51.92 0.85
C ALA A 513 57.11 53.26 0.36
N TRP A 514 56.30 54.33 0.38
CA TRP A 514 56.77 55.66 0.02
C TRP A 514 57.82 56.21 1.00
N GLU A 515 57.64 56.01 2.32
CA GLU A 515 58.62 56.43 3.32
C GLU A 515 59.96 55.71 3.16
N GLU A 516 59.94 54.39 2.98
CA GLU A 516 61.16 53.59 2.83
C GLU A 516 61.96 53.97 1.59
N GLN A 517 61.28 54.17 0.45
CA GLN A 517 61.93 54.58 -0.79
C GLN A 517 62.58 55.97 -0.68
N ARG A 518 61.94 56.89 0.04
CA ARG A 518 62.48 58.24 0.29
C ARG A 518 63.74 58.18 1.14
N ASP A 519 63.75 57.34 2.17
CA ASP A 519 64.90 57.22 3.08
C ASP A 519 66.09 56.53 2.39
N ASP A 520 65.85 55.53 1.52
CA ASP A 520 66.92 54.87 0.75
C ASP A 520 67.55 55.81 -0.29
N LEU A 521 66.73 56.60 -1.00
CA LEU A 521 67.24 57.60 -1.95
C LEU A 521 68.13 58.65 -1.28
N LYS A 522 67.80 59.09 -0.06
CA LYS A 522 68.66 60.01 0.72
C LYS A 522 70.01 59.39 1.06
N LYS A 523 70.04 58.09 1.39
CA LYS A 523 71.28 57.37 1.67
C LYS A 523 72.17 57.26 0.42
N GLN A 524 71.58 56.91 -0.72
CA GLN A 524 72.29 56.80 -2.00
C GLN A 524 72.93 58.14 -2.43
N LEU A 525 72.27 59.27 -2.17
CA LEU A 525 72.83 60.60 -2.44
C LEU A 525 74.12 60.86 -1.64
N GLY A 526 74.13 60.51 -0.34
CA GLY A 526 75.30 60.67 0.51
C GLY A 526 76.49 59.79 0.08
N GLU A 527 76.21 58.56 -0.36
CA GLU A 527 77.25 57.64 -0.87
C GLU A 527 77.85 58.13 -2.20
N ALA A 528 77.02 58.69 -3.10
CA ALA A 528 77.48 59.24 -4.38
C ALA A 528 78.42 60.45 -4.22
N GLN A 529 78.17 61.31 -3.23
CA GLN A 529 79.05 62.45 -2.90
C GLN A 529 80.46 61.99 -2.50
N ASN A 530 80.54 61.05 -1.54
CA ASN A 530 81.81 60.52 -1.06
C ASN A 530 82.61 59.82 -2.17
N HIS A 531 81.93 59.13 -3.09
CA HIS A 531 82.59 58.43 -4.19
C HIS A 531 83.27 59.39 -5.18
N ARG A 532 82.65 60.54 -5.48
CA ARG A 532 83.23 61.57 -6.36
C ARG A 532 84.55 62.10 -5.82
N GLU A 533 84.59 62.47 -4.54
CA GLU A 533 85.80 63.05 -3.92
C GLU A 533 87.00 62.09 -3.97
N LYS A 534 86.74 60.80 -3.76
CA LYS A 534 87.78 59.76 -3.82
C LYS A 534 88.36 59.60 -5.22
N CYS A 535 87.52 59.62 -6.26
CA CYS A 535 87.99 59.49 -7.65
C CYS A 535 88.87 60.67 -8.09
N THR A 536 88.60 61.89 -7.61
CA THR A 536 89.42 63.07 -7.92
C THR A 536 90.85 62.91 -7.38
N GLN A 537 91.00 62.47 -6.13
CA GLN A 537 92.30 62.28 -5.48
C GLN A 537 93.14 61.17 -6.13
N GLU A 538 92.51 60.11 -6.64
CA GLU A 538 93.20 59.02 -7.33
C GLU A 538 93.76 59.46 -8.70
N GLY A 539 93.06 60.36 -9.40
CA GLY A 539 93.49 60.91 -10.69
C GLY A 539 94.78 61.71 -10.62
N ASP A 540 94.94 62.50 -9.56
CA ASP A 540 96.10 63.39 -9.39
C ASP A 540 97.39 62.61 -9.09
N LYS A 541 97.33 61.61 -8.20
CA LYS A 541 98.48 60.76 -7.83
C LYS A 541 99.04 59.96 -9.01
N PHE A 542 98.18 59.50 -9.93
CA PHE A 542 98.63 58.75 -11.10
C PHE A 542 99.47 59.60 -12.07
N ARG A 543 99.14 60.89 -12.21
CA ARG A 543 99.77 61.78 -13.20
C ARG A 543 101.23 62.08 -12.86
N GLU A 544 101.57 62.15 -11.58
CA GLU A 544 102.94 62.39 -11.10
C GLU A 544 103.83 61.15 -11.21
N GLY A 545 103.32 59.96 -10.87
CA GLY A 545 104.09 58.71 -10.93
C GLY A 545 104.41 58.23 -12.34
N TYR A 546 103.54 58.49 -13.32
CA TYR A 546 103.69 57.96 -14.68
C TYR A 546 104.91 58.50 -15.44
N LYS A 547 105.23 59.80 -15.30
CA LYS A 547 106.35 60.43 -16.02
C LYS A 547 107.71 59.78 -15.72
N ALA A 548 107.90 59.28 -14.50
CA ALA A 548 109.14 58.62 -14.10
C ALA A 548 109.25 57.20 -14.69
N GLN A 549 108.13 56.49 -14.84
CA GLN A 549 108.12 55.09 -15.27
C GLN A 549 108.31 54.92 -16.79
N GLU A 550 107.88 55.89 -17.58
CA GLU A 550 108.01 55.88 -19.05
C GLU A 550 109.48 55.88 -19.52
N GLN A 551 110.34 56.67 -18.87
CA GLN A 551 111.76 56.77 -19.22
C GLN A 551 112.54 55.47 -18.93
N GLN A 552 112.14 54.73 -17.89
CA GLN A 552 112.81 53.48 -17.52
C GLN A 552 112.47 52.34 -18.49
N LYS A 553 111.20 52.26 -18.93
CA LYS A 553 110.73 51.16 -19.79
C LYS A 553 111.25 51.24 -21.23
N SER A 554 111.49 52.44 -21.78
CA SER A 554 112.04 52.56 -23.14
C SER A 554 113.45 51.98 -23.25
N ALA A 555 114.28 52.20 -22.22
CA ALA A 555 115.65 51.69 -22.17
C ALA A 555 115.72 50.15 -22.07
N GLU A 556 114.81 49.53 -21.32
CA GLU A 556 114.75 48.06 -21.20
C GLU A 556 114.37 47.37 -22.52
N LEU A 557 113.54 48.03 -23.34
CA LEU A 557 113.02 47.51 -24.60
C LEU A 557 114.05 47.50 -25.72
N GLU A 558 114.85 48.54 -25.81
CA GLU A 558 115.94 48.64 -26.79
C GLU A 558 116.95 47.50 -26.62
N ALA A 559 117.20 47.07 -25.38
CA ALA A 559 118.07 45.93 -25.09
C ALA A 559 117.51 44.58 -25.58
N GLN A 560 116.19 44.36 -25.51
CA GLN A 560 115.59 43.07 -25.93
C GLN A 560 115.56 42.88 -27.45
N TRP A 561 115.35 43.96 -28.22
CA TRP A 561 115.38 43.90 -29.68
C TRP A 561 116.75 43.48 -30.22
N GLN A 562 117.82 44.01 -29.63
CA GLN A 562 119.19 43.65 -29.99
C GLN A 562 119.46 42.14 -29.83
N ALA A 563 118.91 41.52 -28.78
CA ALA A 563 119.06 40.09 -28.54
C ALA A 563 118.32 39.24 -29.60
N PHE A 564 117.11 39.63 -30.00
CA PHE A 564 116.31 38.89 -30.99
C PHE A 564 116.99 38.84 -32.38
N VAL A 565 117.44 39.99 -32.89
CA VAL A 565 117.99 40.09 -34.25
C VAL A 565 119.29 39.30 -34.40
N SER A 566 120.15 39.32 -33.38
CA SER A 566 121.47 38.67 -33.44
C SER A 566 121.39 37.16 -33.26
N GLN A 567 120.57 36.68 -32.32
CA GLN A 567 120.65 35.29 -31.83
C GLN A 567 119.56 34.37 -32.36
N THR A 568 118.41 34.91 -32.80
CA THR A 568 117.24 34.07 -33.08
C THR A 568 116.99 33.84 -34.56
N VAL A 569 117.24 34.83 -35.43
CA VAL A 569 116.86 34.72 -36.85
C VAL A 569 117.86 33.90 -37.69
N SER A 570 117.37 32.79 -38.24
CA SER A 570 118.06 31.78 -39.08
C SER A 570 118.14 32.14 -40.56
N GLU A 571 119.17 31.62 -41.25
CA GLU A 571 119.49 31.97 -42.64
C GLU A 571 118.41 31.61 -43.67
N ASN A 572 117.67 30.53 -43.45
CA ASN A 572 116.63 30.12 -44.41
C ASN A 572 115.43 31.07 -44.41
N THR A 573 115.25 31.79 -43.32
CA THR A 573 114.29 32.87 -43.22
C THR A 573 114.79 34.11 -43.92
N TRP A 574 116.05 34.45 -43.68
CA TRP A 574 116.67 35.63 -44.27
C TRP A 574 116.51 35.61 -45.78
N THR A 575 116.87 34.50 -46.41
CA THR A 575 116.69 34.32 -47.86
C THR A 575 115.23 34.57 -48.34
N LYS A 576 114.20 34.28 -47.53
CA LYS A 576 112.79 34.62 -47.86
C LYS A 576 112.46 36.11 -47.69
N ILE A 577 113.00 36.75 -46.67
CA ILE A 577 112.88 38.20 -46.49
C ILE A 577 113.46 38.88 -47.74
N MET A 578 114.53 38.30 -48.28
CA MET A 578 115.25 38.78 -49.47
C MET A 578 114.51 38.55 -50.79
N LYS A 579 113.63 37.55 -50.85
CA LYS A 579 112.79 37.33 -52.04
C LYS A 579 111.64 38.34 -52.13
N SER A 580 111.00 38.64 -51.00
CA SER A 580 109.89 39.60 -50.95
C SER A 580 110.36 41.06 -50.99
N ALA A 581 111.52 41.36 -50.41
CA ALA A 581 112.12 42.68 -50.46
C ALA A 581 112.59 43.08 -51.88
N LYS A 582 112.78 42.11 -52.79
CA LYS A 582 113.00 42.37 -54.22
C LYS A 582 111.68 42.58 -55.02
N GLN A 583 110.51 42.13 -54.55
CA GLN A 583 109.21 42.20 -55.26
C GLN A 583 108.27 43.34 -54.84
N GLN A 584 108.40 43.89 -53.64
CA GLN A 584 107.69 45.10 -53.18
C GLN A 584 108.72 46.16 -52.76
N ASP A 585 108.48 47.43 -53.10
CA ASP A 585 109.34 48.56 -52.78
C ASP A 585 109.34 48.79 -51.24
N TRP A 586 110.32 48.18 -50.54
CA TRP A 586 110.54 48.32 -49.09
C TRP A 586 111.10 49.69 -48.73
N GLN A 587 110.93 50.09 -47.47
CA GLN A 587 111.38 51.39 -46.95
C GLN A 587 112.81 51.75 -47.39
N VAL A 588 113.00 53.04 -47.66
CA VAL A 588 114.27 53.68 -48.06
C VAL A 588 115.45 53.24 -47.19
N GLN A 589 115.22 52.98 -45.90
CA GLN A 589 116.25 52.58 -44.93
C GLN A 589 116.99 51.29 -45.31
N PHE A 590 116.38 50.44 -46.14
CA PHE A 590 116.90 49.11 -46.46
C PHE A 590 117.18 48.91 -47.96
N LYS A 591 117.07 49.97 -48.78
CA LYS A 591 117.25 49.88 -50.24
C LYS A 591 118.65 49.45 -50.65
N ASP A 592 119.68 50.03 -50.03
CA ASP A 592 121.07 49.75 -50.37
C ASP A 592 121.45 48.28 -50.13
N ALA A 593 120.76 47.62 -49.20
CA ALA A 593 121.03 46.23 -48.85
C ALA A 593 120.43 45.21 -49.83
N LEU A 594 119.60 45.62 -50.81
CA LEU A 594 118.83 44.70 -51.67
C LEU A 594 119.32 44.59 -53.11
N THR A 595 120.20 45.49 -53.58
CA THR A 595 120.60 45.60 -54.99
C THR A 595 121.71 44.64 -55.46
N GLU A 596 122.27 43.79 -54.59
CA GLU A 596 123.47 42.98 -54.91
C GLU A 596 123.32 41.46 -54.68
N GLU A 597 124.21 40.66 -55.28
CA GLU A 597 124.21 39.19 -55.15
C GLU A 597 124.44 38.71 -53.70
N GLU A 598 125.21 39.46 -52.90
CA GLU A 598 125.49 39.16 -51.49
C GLU A 598 124.56 39.93 -50.53
N SER A 599 123.34 40.22 -50.98
CA SER A 599 122.37 41.08 -50.28
C SER A 599 122.00 40.61 -48.86
N ASP A 600 122.34 39.38 -48.48
CA ASP A 600 121.83 38.74 -47.27
C ASP A 600 122.52 39.21 -45.97
N LYS A 601 123.81 39.58 -46.00
CA LYS A 601 124.59 39.83 -44.77
C LYS A 601 124.42 41.24 -44.21
N ARG A 602 124.34 42.24 -45.09
CA ARG A 602 124.34 43.68 -44.73
C ARG A 602 123.00 44.16 -44.15
N LEU A 603 121.89 43.57 -44.59
CA LEU A 603 120.54 43.86 -44.07
C LEU A 603 120.43 43.49 -42.58
N LYS A 604 121.10 42.42 -42.17
CA LYS A 604 121.07 41.90 -40.79
C LYS A 604 121.73 42.85 -39.78
N GLU A 605 122.84 43.51 -40.13
CA GLU A 605 123.55 44.43 -39.24
C GLU A 605 122.77 45.72 -38.96
N GLN A 606 122.12 46.29 -39.98
CA GLN A 606 121.33 47.50 -39.79
C GLN A 606 120.14 47.28 -38.84
N MET A 607 119.59 46.07 -38.82
CA MET A 607 118.48 45.75 -37.94
C MET A 607 118.85 45.72 -36.46
N LEU A 608 120.14 45.57 -36.11
CA LEU A 608 120.60 45.53 -34.71
C LEU A 608 120.54 46.90 -34.02
N VAL A 609 120.62 48.00 -34.76
CA VAL A 609 120.90 49.34 -34.19
C VAL A 609 119.67 50.25 -34.18
N LEU A 610 118.47 49.68 -34.29
CA LEU A 610 117.22 50.43 -34.35
C LEU A 610 116.74 50.89 -32.95
N GLN A 611 116.17 52.11 -32.88
CA GLN A 611 115.50 52.65 -31.69
C GLN A 611 114.03 52.22 -31.62
N ALA A 612 113.39 52.36 -30.45
CA ALA A 612 112.07 51.76 -30.15
C ALA A 612 110.96 52.04 -31.20
N GLN A 613 110.85 53.27 -31.73
CA GLN A 613 109.81 53.61 -32.72
C GLN A 613 110.11 53.08 -34.14
N PRO A 614 111.34 53.22 -34.68
CA PRO A 614 111.76 52.51 -35.89
C PRO A 614 111.61 50.99 -35.83
N ILE A 615 111.87 50.35 -34.67
CA ILE A 615 111.66 48.90 -34.46
C ILE A 615 110.20 48.52 -34.73
N LEU A 616 109.25 49.26 -34.15
CA LEU A 616 107.81 49.04 -34.32
C LEU A 616 107.39 49.12 -35.80
N ASN A 617 107.84 50.15 -36.49
CA ASN A 617 107.52 50.38 -37.90
C ASN A 617 108.07 49.25 -38.80
N LEU A 618 109.25 48.70 -38.50
CA LEU A 618 109.79 47.54 -39.22
C LEU A 618 108.95 46.28 -39.00
N ILE A 619 108.61 45.95 -37.75
CA ILE A 619 107.82 44.75 -37.42
C ILE A 619 106.41 44.86 -38.05
N GLU A 620 105.91 46.07 -38.24
CA GLU A 620 104.65 46.34 -38.94
C GLU A 620 104.72 46.22 -40.46
N PHE A 621 105.93 46.23 -41.03
CA PHE A 621 106.09 46.08 -42.46
C PHE A 621 105.76 44.65 -42.89
N LYS A 622 104.65 44.51 -43.62
CA LYS A 622 103.97 43.21 -43.86
C LYS A 622 104.86 42.18 -44.56
N ALA A 623 105.76 42.62 -45.43
CA ALA A 623 106.68 41.74 -46.14
C ALA A 623 107.82 41.22 -45.25
N PHE A 624 108.28 42.02 -44.28
CA PHE A 624 109.26 41.60 -43.27
C PHE A 624 108.65 40.55 -42.35
N PHE A 625 107.46 40.85 -41.82
CA PHE A 625 106.77 39.94 -40.93
C PHE A 625 106.45 38.58 -41.60
N ASN A 626 106.15 38.52 -42.90
CA ASN A 626 105.76 37.29 -43.61
C ASN A 626 106.89 36.30 -43.87
N ALA A 627 108.11 36.79 -43.98
CA ALA A 627 109.21 35.92 -44.35
C ALA A 627 109.85 35.22 -43.15
N LEU A 628 109.70 35.77 -41.93
CA LEU A 628 110.08 35.14 -40.66
C LEU A 628 109.57 33.67 -40.56
N ASN A 629 110.43 32.72 -40.10
CA ASN A 629 110.07 31.29 -40.01
C ASN A 629 109.17 31.01 -38.81
N LYS A 630 108.90 29.72 -38.53
CA LYS A 630 107.88 29.36 -37.55
C LYS A 630 108.24 29.86 -36.14
N ASP A 631 109.51 29.93 -35.80
CA ASP A 631 109.94 30.30 -34.45
C ASP A 631 110.25 31.80 -34.30
N GLU A 632 110.69 32.51 -35.36
CA GLU A 632 111.13 33.91 -35.24
C GLU A 632 109.99 34.94 -35.32
N LYS A 633 108.93 34.64 -36.09
CA LYS A 633 107.69 35.44 -36.10
C LYS A 633 107.13 35.61 -34.71
N LYS A 634 107.41 34.61 -33.88
CA LYS A 634 106.95 34.51 -32.52
C LYS A 634 107.62 35.56 -31.64
N GLU A 635 108.94 35.66 -31.67
CA GLU A 635 109.66 36.59 -30.78
C GLU A 635 109.58 38.06 -31.25
N ALA A 636 109.59 38.32 -32.57
CA ALA A 636 109.32 39.67 -33.09
C ALA A 636 107.92 40.19 -32.71
N LYS A 637 106.90 39.32 -32.69
CA LYS A 637 105.56 39.66 -32.16
C LYS A 637 105.61 40.02 -30.68
N ARG A 638 106.41 39.30 -29.89
CA ARG A 638 106.55 39.51 -28.45
C ARG A 638 107.09 40.92 -28.14
N ILE A 639 108.13 41.36 -28.83
CA ILE A 639 108.72 42.70 -28.61
C ILE A 639 107.74 43.81 -29.02
N LYS A 640 107.06 43.64 -30.17
CA LYS A 640 105.98 44.54 -30.59
C LYS A 640 104.83 44.58 -29.58
N GLU A 641 104.45 43.44 -29.02
CA GLU A 641 103.43 43.34 -27.97
C GLU A 641 103.81 44.15 -26.75
N ILE A 642 105.03 44.02 -26.22
CA ILE A 642 105.45 44.73 -25.00
C ILE A 642 105.33 46.27 -25.16
N LEU A 643 105.76 46.81 -26.31
CA LEU A 643 105.67 48.25 -26.61
C LEU A 643 104.22 48.75 -26.73
N SER A 644 103.39 48.02 -27.47
CA SER A 644 101.97 48.36 -27.62
C SER A 644 101.20 48.22 -26.31
N ILE A 645 101.54 47.23 -25.47
CA ILE A 645 100.92 46.98 -24.17
C ILE A 645 101.22 48.13 -23.21
N PHE A 646 102.48 48.57 -23.08
CA PHE A 646 102.82 49.65 -22.14
C PHE A 646 102.10 50.96 -22.49
N ARG A 647 102.20 51.42 -23.73
CA ARG A 647 101.62 52.71 -24.16
C ARG A 647 100.09 52.70 -24.14
N ASN A 648 99.46 51.62 -24.62
CA ASN A 648 98.01 51.48 -24.53
C ASN A 648 97.58 51.37 -23.07
N SER A 649 98.25 50.57 -22.22
CA SER A 649 97.83 50.40 -20.82
C SER A 649 97.76 51.73 -20.05
N SER A 650 98.67 52.68 -20.31
CA SER A 650 98.70 53.99 -19.66
C SER A 650 97.63 54.94 -20.19
N GLN A 651 97.41 54.96 -21.51
CA GLN A 651 96.35 55.78 -22.11
C GLN A 651 94.97 55.26 -21.71
N THR A 652 94.77 53.94 -21.73
CA THR A 652 93.55 53.29 -21.25
C THR A 652 93.30 53.62 -19.78
N LYS A 653 94.32 53.59 -18.91
CA LYS A 653 94.16 53.89 -17.48
C LYS A 653 93.84 55.35 -17.19
N ARG A 654 94.37 56.28 -17.99
CA ARG A 654 94.05 57.71 -17.91
C ARG A 654 92.61 57.99 -18.36
N GLU A 655 92.18 57.39 -19.47
CA GLU A 655 90.79 57.46 -19.93
C GLU A 655 89.83 56.76 -18.97
N GLU A 656 90.26 55.68 -18.31
CA GLU A 656 89.47 54.96 -17.30
C GLU A 656 89.22 55.82 -16.06
N LEU A 657 90.25 56.52 -15.56
CA LEU A 657 90.10 57.43 -14.42
C LEU A 657 89.20 58.63 -14.75
N ASP A 658 89.34 59.22 -15.94
CA ASP A 658 88.48 60.34 -16.37
C ASP A 658 87.02 59.90 -16.60
N LYS A 659 86.82 58.69 -17.13
CA LYS A 659 85.49 58.06 -17.23
C LYS A 659 84.90 57.78 -15.85
N LYS A 660 85.69 57.29 -14.89
CA LYS A 660 85.24 57.05 -13.51
C LYS A 660 84.78 58.34 -12.83
N LEU A 661 85.53 59.42 -12.99
CA LEU A 661 85.17 60.74 -12.45
C LEU A 661 83.84 61.25 -13.04
N LYS A 662 83.71 61.26 -14.38
CA LYS A 662 82.47 61.69 -15.05
C LYS A 662 81.27 60.81 -14.70
N LEU A 663 81.49 59.51 -14.50
CA LEU A 663 80.44 58.60 -14.06
C LEU A 663 79.98 58.90 -12.63
N ALA A 664 80.92 59.19 -11.72
CA ALA A 664 80.61 59.58 -10.35
C ALA A 664 79.80 60.90 -10.29
N GLU A 665 80.15 61.87 -11.13
CA GLU A 665 79.43 63.15 -11.21
C GLU A 665 78.00 63.00 -11.75
N ARG A 666 77.80 62.16 -12.78
CA ARG A 666 76.45 61.84 -13.28
C ARG A 666 75.59 61.15 -12.24
N LYS A 667 76.13 60.15 -11.54
CA LYS A 667 75.40 59.44 -10.48
C LYS A 667 74.91 60.39 -9.38
N LEU A 668 75.74 61.36 -8.99
CA LEU A 668 75.35 62.40 -8.05
C LEU A 668 74.14 63.20 -8.55
N THR A 669 74.17 63.62 -9.81
CA THR A 669 73.09 64.44 -10.40
C THR A 669 71.79 63.64 -10.53
N ASP A 670 71.89 62.38 -10.95
CA ASP A 670 70.75 61.46 -11.09
C ASP A 670 70.08 61.19 -9.74
N SER A 671 70.86 60.90 -8.69
CA SER A 671 70.34 60.70 -7.32
C SER A 671 69.64 61.95 -6.77
N GLN A 672 70.12 63.15 -7.13
CA GLN A 672 69.54 64.40 -6.67
C GLN A 672 68.18 64.69 -7.35
N GLN A 673 68.07 64.44 -8.66
CA GLN A 673 66.81 64.52 -9.39
C GLN A 673 65.79 63.46 -8.95
N ALA A 674 66.23 62.27 -8.56
CA ALA A 674 65.34 61.21 -8.09
C ALA A 674 64.63 61.58 -6.78
N ILE A 675 65.29 62.30 -5.87
CA ILE A 675 64.69 62.78 -4.62
C ILE A 675 63.64 63.88 -4.90
N GLU A 676 63.93 64.83 -5.80
CA GLU A 676 62.96 65.89 -6.16
C GLU A 676 61.69 65.33 -6.80
N LYS A 677 61.81 64.27 -7.61
CA LYS A 677 60.64 63.60 -8.23
C LYS A 677 59.75 62.85 -7.24
N GLN A 678 60.30 62.32 -6.14
CA GLN A 678 59.54 61.57 -5.13
C GLN A 678 58.60 62.47 -4.30
N GLY A 679 58.93 63.76 -4.19
CA GLY A 679 58.10 64.79 -3.53
C GLY A 679 58.14 64.80 -2.00
N ASP A 680 57.63 65.88 -1.40
CA ASP A 680 57.71 66.13 0.06
C ASP A 680 56.54 65.55 0.87
N ARG A 681 55.47 65.09 0.22
CA ARG A 681 54.25 64.59 0.88
C ARG A 681 53.68 63.38 0.14
N PHE A 682 53.14 62.42 0.91
CA PHE A 682 52.43 61.26 0.38
C PHE A 682 51.09 61.65 -0.25
N ILE A 683 50.78 61.08 -1.42
CA ILE A 683 49.50 61.22 -2.11
C ILE A 683 48.99 59.81 -2.41
N TYR A 684 47.82 59.45 -1.85
CA TYR A 684 47.20 58.16 -2.12
C TYR A 684 46.66 58.10 -3.56
N VAL A 685 46.98 57.00 -4.25
CA VAL A 685 46.43 56.71 -5.58
C VAL A 685 45.65 55.41 -5.48
N ALA A 686 44.35 55.49 -5.70
CA ALA A 686 43.50 54.31 -5.70
C ALA A 686 43.97 53.34 -6.80
N SER A 687 44.36 52.14 -6.38
CA SER A 687 44.89 51.08 -7.23
C SER A 687 43.85 50.65 -8.28
N THR A 688 43.93 51.19 -9.51
CA THR A 688 43.00 50.82 -10.61
C THR A 688 43.52 49.71 -11.52
N LYS A 689 44.76 49.22 -11.30
CA LYS A 689 45.34 48.10 -12.04
C LYS A 689 46.13 47.19 -11.12
N HIS A 690 45.86 45.89 -11.23
CA HIS A 690 46.68 44.81 -10.66
C HIS A 690 48.07 44.80 -11.32
N GLU A 691 48.96 45.70 -10.92
CA GLU A 691 50.39 45.52 -11.13
C GLU A 691 51.03 45.00 -9.83
N LYS A 692 51.81 43.95 -9.99
CA LYS A 692 52.28 43.06 -8.92
C LYS A 692 53.11 43.84 -7.89
N SER A 693 52.52 44.10 -6.72
CA SER A 693 53.26 44.41 -5.50
C SER A 693 54.14 43.20 -5.14
N SER A 694 55.44 43.42 -4.98
CA SER A 694 56.47 42.40 -4.72
C SER A 694 56.41 41.77 -3.31
N LEU A 695 55.39 42.08 -2.50
CA LEU A 695 55.17 41.50 -1.18
C LEU A 695 54.00 40.50 -1.10
N THR A 696 53.29 40.26 -2.21
CA THR A 696 52.20 39.26 -2.30
C THR A 696 52.64 37.80 -2.12
N GLY A 697 53.95 37.52 -2.04
CA GLY A 697 54.50 36.18 -1.85
C GLY A 697 54.71 35.75 -0.39
N ILE A 698 54.63 36.66 0.59
CA ILE A 698 54.99 36.35 1.99
C ILE A 698 53.76 36.09 2.87
N LEU A 699 52.55 36.45 2.45
CA LEU A 699 51.32 36.19 3.20
C LEU A 699 50.27 35.58 2.26
N GLY A 700 50.22 34.24 2.25
CA GLY A 700 49.40 33.43 1.36
C GLY A 700 47.89 33.57 1.58
N GLY A 701 47.32 34.68 1.12
CA GLY A 701 45.88 34.88 1.02
C GLY A 701 45.37 34.66 -0.43
N PRO A 702 44.33 33.84 -0.65
CA PRO A 702 43.72 33.71 -1.97
C PRO A 702 43.02 35.01 -2.39
N LYS A 703 43.06 35.31 -3.69
CA LYS A 703 42.41 36.46 -4.34
C LYS A 703 40.91 36.55 -3.98
N PRO A 704 40.41 37.69 -3.48
CA PRO A 704 38.97 37.88 -3.28
C PRO A 704 38.29 38.16 -4.63
N LYS A 705 37.33 37.32 -5.01
CA LYS A 705 36.33 37.66 -6.02
C LYS A 705 35.40 38.70 -5.38
N THR A 706 35.21 39.84 -6.03
CA THR A 706 34.21 40.86 -5.65
C THR A 706 32.86 40.21 -5.35
N PRO A 707 32.33 40.30 -4.12
CA PRO A 707 31.03 39.75 -3.80
C PRO A 707 29.96 40.67 -4.39
N LYS A 708 29.21 40.17 -5.38
CA LYS A 708 27.93 40.77 -5.73
C LYS A 708 27.03 40.61 -4.50
N SER A 709 26.55 41.72 -3.94
CA SER A 709 25.49 41.70 -2.92
C SER A 709 24.24 41.09 -3.55
N THR A 710 24.04 39.79 -3.30
CA THR A 710 22.75 39.13 -3.48
C THR A 710 22.12 39.04 -2.12
N SER A 711 20.99 39.73 -1.94
CA SER A 711 20.16 39.62 -0.75
C SER A 711 19.81 38.15 -0.51
N PHE A 712 19.91 37.70 0.74
CA PHE A 712 19.51 36.35 1.12
C PHE A 712 17.99 36.25 1.05
N THR A 713 17.50 35.33 0.22
CA THR A 713 16.09 35.04 0.05
C THR A 713 15.79 33.60 0.46
N ILE A 714 14.65 33.42 1.14
CA ILE A 714 14.09 32.11 1.46
C ILE A 714 12.68 32.07 0.87
N GLU A 715 12.40 31.03 0.08
CA GLU A 715 11.03 30.69 -0.31
C GLU A 715 10.40 29.85 0.80
N TRP A 716 9.48 30.46 1.56
CA TRP A 716 8.75 29.78 2.62
C TRP A 716 7.72 28.80 2.03
N PRO A 717 7.55 27.59 2.60
CA PRO A 717 6.48 26.68 2.20
C PRO A 717 5.10 27.35 2.31
N LYS A 718 4.19 27.03 1.37
CA LYS A 718 2.86 27.68 1.29
C LYS A 718 1.92 27.34 2.45
N ALA A 719 2.11 26.19 3.08
CA ALA A 719 1.30 25.69 4.19
C ALA A 719 2.17 25.53 5.44
N GLU A 720 1.60 25.81 6.61
CA GLU A 720 2.29 25.61 7.89
C GLU A 720 2.15 24.15 8.35
N LEU A 721 3.09 23.68 9.16
CA LEU A 721 2.98 22.37 9.80
C LEU A 721 1.74 22.30 10.71
N PRO A 722 1.21 21.10 10.98
CA PRO A 722 0.13 20.94 11.94
C PRO A 722 0.63 21.21 13.37
N ALA A 723 -0.29 21.38 14.32
CA ALA A 723 0.01 21.68 15.70
C ALA A 723 0.93 20.63 16.37
N SER A 724 1.69 21.08 17.38
CA SER A 724 2.66 20.24 18.10
C SER A 724 2.02 18.95 18.60
N GLY A 725 2.68 17.81 18.34
CA GLY A 725 2.21 16.49 18.73
C GLY A 725 1.29 15.79 17.70
N THR A 726 1.06 16.39 16.53
CA THR A 726 0.35 15.75 15.41
C THR A 726 1.26 15.63 14.19
N GLU A 727 1.07 14.58 13.39
CA GLU A 727 1.93 14.27 12.25
C GLU A 727 1.12 14.17 10.96
N LEU A 728 1.55 14.90 9.93
CA LEU A 728 0.96 14.83 8.60
C LEU A 728 1.65 13.75 7.75
N TYR A 729 0.84 12.85 7.19
CA TYR A 729 1.23 11.79 6.28
C TYR A 729 0.56 11.97 4.92
N ARG A 730 1.13 11.32 3.91
CA ARG A 730 0.60 11.22 2.55
C ARG A 730 0.56 9.77 2.13
N HIS A 731 -0.58 9.37 1.56
CA HIS A 731 -0.75 8.08 0.94
C HIS A 731 -1.57 8.27 -0.35
N LYS A 732 -1.01 7.86 -1.49
CA LYS A 732 -1.55 8.15 -2.83
C LYS A 732 -1.74 9.67 -3.02
N ASN A 733 -2.96 10.12 -3.33
CA ASN A 733 -3.31 11.53 -3.52
C ASN A 733 -4.00 12.16 -2.29
N GLN A 734 -3.98 11.48 -1.14
CA GLN A 734 -4.69 11.91 0.05
C GLN A 734 -3.73 12.15 1.21
N ARG A 735 -4.01 13.20 1.98
CA ARG A 735 -3.28 13.55 3.19
C ARG A 735 -4.01 13.01 4.41
N TRP A 736 -3.24 12.56 5.38
CA TRP A 736 -3.73 11.96 6.61
C TRP A 736 -3.10 12.70 7.78
N LEU A 737 -3.90 13.31 8.64
CA LEU A 737 -3.44 13.95 9.86
C LEU A 737 -3.61 12.98 11.02
N CYS A 738 -2.49 12.54 11.60
CA CYS A 738 -2.48 11.58 12.67
C CYS A 738 -2.54 12.28 14.03
N ILE A 739 -3.57 11.96 14.81
CA ILE A 739 -3.71 12.35 16.22
C ILE A 739 -3.50 11.13 17.14
N THR A 740 -2.89 11.35 18.28
CA THR A 740 -2.58 10.30 19.27
C THR A 740 -3.42 10.40 20.53
N GLU A 741 -3.99 11.57 20.82
CA GLU A 741 -4.77 11.83 22.03
C GLU A 741 -6.10 12.52 21.69
N GLU A 742 -7.14 12.24 22.47
CA GLU A 742 -8.46 12.84 22.27
C GLU A 742 -8.45 14.37 22.43
N VAL A 743 -7.60 14.89 23.30
CA VAL A 743 -7.41 16.35 23.52
C VAL A 743 -6.96 17.06 22.24
N GLN A 744 -6.31 16.35 21.31
CA GLN A 744 -5.86 16.91 20.03
C GLN A 744 -6.97 17.00 18.98
N PHE A 745 -8.17 16.45 19.23
CA PHE A 745 -9.21 16.34 18.22
C PHE A 745 -9.71 17.69 17.70
N ALA A 746 -10.00 18.65 18.59
CA ALA A 746 -10.51 19.96 18.19
C ALA A 746 -9.48 20.73 17.33
N GLN A 747 -8.21 20.73 17.74
CA GLN A 747 -7.13 21.35 16.97
C GLN A 747 -6.85 20.58 15.67
N GLY A 748 -6.90 19.24 15.73
CA GLY A 748 -6.73 18.36 14.59
C GLY A 748 -7.80 18.58 13.52
N GLN A 749 -9.05 18.86 13.88
CA GLN A 749 -10.10 19.20 12.91
C GLN A 749 -9.76 20.47 12.12
N GLN A 750 -9.32 21.53 12.83
CA GLN A 750 -8.93 22.78 12.20
C GLN A 750 -7.72 22.59 11.27
N ASP A 751 -6.72 21.82 11.71
CA ASP A 751 -5.54 21.53 10.90
C ASP A 751 -5.84 20.60 9.73
N ALA A 752 -6.72 19.62 9.89
CA ALA A 752 -7.17 18.72 8.84
C ALA A 752 -7.91 19.49 7.73
N GLU A 753 -8.82 20.40 8.09
CA GLU A 753 -9.51 21.26 7.14
C GLU A 753 -8.52 22.18 6.41
N ARG A 754 -7.64 22.87 7.15
CA ARG A 754 -6.60 23.76 6.62
C ARG A 754 -5.66 23.03 5.64
N LEU A 755 -5.25 21.80 5.97
CA LEU A 755 -4.29 21.01 5.21
C LEU A 755 -4.93 20.10 4.15
N LYS A 756 -6.27 20.07 4.08
CA LYS A 756 -7.07 19.14 3.28
C LYS A 756 -6.68 17.68 3.53
N ALA A 757 -6.63 17.29 4.80
CA ALA A 757 -6.26 15.97 5.27
C ALA A 757 -7.43 15.28 5.98
N GLU A 758 -7.45 13.96 6.00
CA GLU A 758 -8.38 13.17 6.82
C GLU A 758 -7.76 12.85 8.18
N LEU A 759 -8.55 12.95 9.25
CA LEU A 759 -8.10 12.63 10.60
C LEU A 759 -8.03 11.13 10.80
N CYS A 760 -6.91 10.66 11.36
CA CYS A 760 -6.69 9.25 11.67
C CYS A 760 -5.88 9.08 12.95
N THR A 761 -5.73 7.84 13.41
CA THR A 761 -4.80 7.48 14.48
C THR A 761 -3.92 6.29 14.09
N LYS A 762 -2.81 6.10 14.82
CA LYS A 762 -1.95 4.91 14.61
C LYS A 762 -2.67 3.69 15.17
N LYS A 763 -2.60 2.57 14.45
CA LYS A 763 -3.13 1.30 14.94
C LYS A 763 -2.36 0.91 16.20
N PRO A 764 -3.02 0.64 17.34
CA PRO A 764 -2.33 0.15 18.53
C PRO A 764 -1.62 -1.16 18.18
N THR A 765 -0.33 -1.22 18.47
CA THR A 765 0.54 -2.40 18.27
C THR A 765 0.35 -3.43 19.35
#